data_AF-A0A2M6WLY2-F1
#
_entry.id   AF-A0A2M6WLY2-F1
#
_cell.length_a   1.000
_cell.length_b   1.000
_cell.length_c   1.000
_cell.angle_alpha   90.00
_cell.angle_beta   90.00
_cell.angle_gamma   90.00
#
_symmetry.space_group_name_H-M   'P 1'
#
loop_
_entity.id
_entity.type
_entity.pdbx_description
1 polymer ?
#
loop_
_entity_poly.entity_id
_entity_poly.type
_entity_poly.pdbx_seq_one_letter_code
_entity_poly.pdbx_strand_id
1 'polypeptide(L)'
;MTATVWLRTIRASVLWFAILSLLAFSLAAVAFSYAFNKYLQEGKVLGITAQNQPSDLSLFSGQVRLVKSANNPGVYALIGKFKYLIRNEEVFYSYDYNFRDVKIVSERELNKYQLVRLVKERGTGKVYFLAYAQNVKKYHPSPAAFSSYPANRWSDVVEVSSKDLSFWDDANLLKAADNPVVYYIYAGKKAPIPSANEFINAGFDWNKILTASRADLNTYGNIDFNVNLTKKNTDGSTTTAVNFEKQLIVTLDQTSPSASIFPYATAGNIVAVYKLQALSGNININSLTFTKSGLLSIDKITTVTIEDENGLEFDSTASISTSISNNIIKIKFDKNPLVIPRSVSKLLRVKVSFATGSEVNHTIGLSLQSEKDIVSDAVITGIFPLNGATHKLILAEGIIGQIKILSQEINSTARNVNLGTKKETIAKFNISETTGNEKASISAIAFTNYGTAESGDIDNISLYQDNKLIATARDLQNHKAIFDLSKNNITVANNKPVELMLKADILKGENTTLKFVFDSPNDIKVKGLTQGFNLTVSGVSENFPIGLGGSDAYNKVVFKRIGIGLIASKIEEKDTKIFRGQADTIFGKFELRNAGENIFLQRVKLRVEKFNGAPDIADDIYVMETKTKEKIVIIGKEKVAGGVIADISLGNYKVAANATITFWVVAKVPENSQTGNNYQVNIPELSYKIGLDNTEYVQTTATAGQLMRVYAPRLALTAGVLSNEGIAVAGNKGIELGSFKLQASVDEKIKITGIVVSLATSSSDVTYPGGFSELALYSGSRVSPIISQPNSRTYTFSNLSVAVAANASFNLTVKADTAIIAAGKTVQFKLESITAEGYSSRAPVDVSGEGMVSPAVKINPAAGS
;
A
#
# COMPACT_ATOMS: atom_id res chain seq x y z
N MET A 1 -3.40 57.09 37.07
CA MET A 1 -4.08 57.89 38.09
C MET A 1 -5.20 57.05 38.68
N THR A 2 -5.18 56.92 40.02
CA THR A 2 -6.33 56.71 40.95
C THR A 2 -7.23 55.50 40.68
N ALA A 3 -7.14 54.36 41.38
CA ALA A 3 -7.17 54.12 42.84
C ALA A 3 -8.44 54.63 43.54
N THR A 4 -8.98 53.77 44.43
CA THR A 4 -9.99 54.02 45.50
C THR A 4 -11.43 54.25 45.01
N VAL A 5 -12.53 53.65 45.51
CA VAL A 5 -13.01 53.30 46.86
C VAL A 5 -14.13 52.25 46.65
N TRP A 6 -14.24 51.11 47.37
CA TRP A 6 -15.16 50.94 48.51
C TRP A 6 -15.01 49.54 49.11
N LEU A 7 -14.44 49.49 50.31
CA LEU A 7 -14.33 48.29 51.16
C LEU A 7 -14.80 48.72 52.55
N ARG A 8 -16.11 48.65 52.80
CA ARG A 8 -16.71 48.82 54.14
C ARG A 8 -18.07 48.13 54.18
N THR A 9 -18.07 46.90 54.68
CA THR A 9 -18.99 46.32 55.70
C THR A 9 -18.98 44.79 55.59
N ILE A 10 -17.88 44.15 55.98
CA ILE A 10 -17.96 42.75 56.41
C ILE A 10 -18.28 42.79 57.90
N ARG A 11 -19.51 42.41 58.24
CA ARG A 11 -19.98 42.31 59.62
C ARG A 11 -19.01 41.42 60.41
N ALA A 12 -18.64 41.85 61.62
CA ALA A 12 -17.76 41.12 62.55
C ALA A 12 -18.15 39.64 62.74
N SER A 13 -19.40 39.30 62.46
CA SER A 13 -19.98 37.95 62.42
C SER A 13 -19.30 36.99 61.43
N VAL A 14 -18.87 37.47 60.26
CA VAL A 14 -18.28 36.61 59.20
C VAL A 14 -16.80 36.31 59.50
N LEU A 15 -16.09 37.26 60.10
CA LEU A 15 -14.71 37.07 60.54
C LEU A 15 -14.65 36.08 61.72
N TRP A 16 -15.60 36.18 62.65
CA TRP A 16 -15.74 35.22 63.75
C TRP A 16 -16.10 33.81 63.28
N PHE A 17 -16.95 33.68 62.25
CA PHE A 17 -17.29 32.37 61.69
C PHE A 17 -16.08 31.71 61.02
N ALA A 18 -15.26 32.49 60.28
CA ALA A 18 -14.04 31.97 59.66
C ALA A 18 -12.99 31.55 60.70
N ILE A 19 -12.82 32.32 61.77
CA ILE A 19 -11.88 32.00 62.86
C ILE A 19 -12.34 30.76 63.64
N LEU A 20 -13.64 30.64 63.97
CA LEU A 20 -14.21 29.46 64.63
C LEU A 20 -14.13 28.21 63.76
N SER A 21 -14.29 28.35 62.44
CA SER A 21 -14.19 27.24 61.48
C SER A 21 -12.75 26.71 61.37
N LEU A 22 -11.76 27.62 61.36
CA LEU A 22 -10.34 27.25 61.38
C LEU A 22 -9.94 26.59 62.72
N LEU A 23 -10.48 27.07 63.84
CA LEU A 23 -10.23 26.47 65.15
C LEU A 23 -10.83 25.06 65.24
N ALA A 24 -12.07 24.86 64.76
CA ALA A 24 -12.73 23.56 64.73
C ALA A 24 -12.00 22.55 63.83
N PHE A 25 -11.47 22.99 62.68
CA PHE A 25 -10.68 22.14 61.80
C PHE A 25 -9.34 21.74 62.43
N SER A 26 -8.69 22.68 63.14
CA SER A 26 -7.44 22.38 63.86
C SER A 26 -7.65 21.41 65.04
N LEU A 27 -8.75 21.56 65.78
CA LEU A 27 -9.14 20.66 66.88
C LEU A 27 -9.51 19.26 66.36
N ALA A 28 -10.19 19.16 65.22
CA ALA A 28 -10.50 17.89 64.58
C ALA A 28 -9.24 17.17 64.07
N ALA A 29 -8.28 17.91 63.49
CA ALA A 29 -7.00 17.35 63.05
C ALA A 29 -6.12 16.87 64.23
N VAL A 30 -6.12 17.60 65.34
CA VAL A 30 -5.42 17.20 66.57
C VAL A 30 -6.11 16.00 67.24
N ALA A 31 -7.45 15.95 67.27
CA ALA A 31 -8.20 14.80 67.78
C ALA A 31 -8.01 13.54 66.93
N PHE A 32 -7.93 13.69 65.60
CA PHE A 32 -7.63 12.58 64.69
C PHE A 32 -6.19 12.09 64.86
N SER A 33 -5.23 13.01 65.01
CA SER A 33 -3.83 12.65 65.31
C SER A 33 -3.67 11.97 66.69
N TYR A 34 -4.42 12.43 67.69
CA TYR A 34 -4.43 11.86 69.04
C TYR A 34 -5.12 10.47 69.09
N ALA A 35 -6.21 10.28 68.35
CA ALA A 35 -6.91 8.99 68.26
C ALA A 35 -6.13 7.95 67.44
N PHE A 36 -5.48 8.37 66.35
CA PHE A 36 -4.67 7.50 65.50
C PHE A 36 -3.38 7.03 66.21
N ASN A 37 -2.78 7.88 67.05
CA ASN A 37 -1.59 7.52 67.84
C ASN A 37 -1.90 6.67 69.10
N LYS A 38 -3.15 6.60 69.56
CA LYS A 38 -3.50 5.95 70.85
C LYS A 38 -4.03 4.51 70.71
N TYR A 39 -4.47 4.08 69.52
CA TYR A 39 -5.20 2.81 69.36
C TYR A 39 -4.51 1.69 68.55
N LEU A 40 -3.21 1.80 68.28
CA LEU A 40 -2.41 0.68 67.76
C LEU A 40 -1.13 0.44 68.58
N GLN A 41 -1.33 -0.15 69.75
CA GLN A 41 -0.39 -1.06 70.41
C GLN A 41 -1.27 -2.24 70.84
N GLU A 42 -1.04 -3.48 70.40
CA GLU A 42 -0.10 -4.35 71.10
C GLU A 42 0.60 -5.34 70.16
N GLY A 43 1.92 -5.37 70.31
CA GLY A 43 2.84 -6.35 69.77
C GLY A 43 4.23 -6.08 70.34
N LYS A 44 4.30 -5.78 71.65
CA LYS A 44 5.55 -5.59 72.39
C LYS A 44 6.23 -6.95 72.56
N VAL A 45 7.36 -7.15 71.90
CA VAL A 45 8.43 -8.00 72.43
C VAL A 45 9.56 -7.07 72.90
N LEU A 46 9.99 -7.32 74.13
CA LEU A 46 10.97 -6.56 74.91
C LEU A 46 12.38 -6.61 74.29
N GLY A 47 13.08 -5.49 74.39
CA GLY A 47 14.55 -5.45 74.49
C GLY A 47 15.30 -5.43 73.17
N ILE A 48 15.73 -4.22 72.76
CA ILE A 48 17.13 -3.83 72.51
C ILE A 48 17.07 -2.41 71.91
N THR A 49 17.62 -1.45 72.64
CA THR A 49 17.95 -0.13 72.12
C THR A 49 19.06 -0.32 71.08
N ALA A 50 18.73 -0.31 69.79
CA ALA A 50 19.71 -0.12 68.73
C ALA A 50 19.66 1.34 68.28
N GLN A 51 20.46 2.15 68.96
CA GLN A 51 20.88 3.46 68.50
C GLN A 51 21.57 3.29 67.13
N ASN A 52 20.88 3.65 66.05
CA ASN A 52 21.48 4.00 64.75
C ASN A 52 20.48 4.87 63.99
N GLN A 53 20.68 6.18 64.08
CA GLN A 53 20.03 7.20 63.24
C GLN A 53 20.20 6.82 61.76
N PRO A 54 19.12 6.64 60.96
CA PRO A 54 19.25 6.60 59.52
C PRO A 54 19.54 8.01 59.01
N SER A 55 20.60 8.17 58.22
CA SER A 55 20.91 9.38 57.46
C SER A 55 19.71 9.86 56.62
N ASP A 56 19.53 11.18 56.49
CA ASP A 56 18.50 11.88 55.69
C ASP A 56 18.57 11.62 54.16
N LEU A 57 19.29 10.58 53.71
CA LEU A 57 19.43 10.24 52.30
C LEU A 57 18.19 9.48 51.81
N SER A 58 17.24 10.21 51.22
CA SER A 58 16.02 9.64 50.65
C SER A 58 15.79 10.15 49.23
N LEU A 59 15.48 9.24 48.30
CA LEU A 59 15.03 9.59 46.95
C LEU A 59 13.61 10.18 46.93
N PHE A 60 12.95 10.31 48.09
CA PHE A 60 11.69 11.04 48.21
C PHE A 60 11.87 12.45 48.77
N SER A 61 13.12 12.84 49.05
CA SER A 61 13.42 14.17 49.60
C SER A 61 13.50 15.23 48.49
N GLY A 62 13.09 16.46 48.80
CA GLY A 62 13.27 17.62 47.91
C GLY A 62 14.72 18.04 47.69
N GLN A 63 15.70 17.34 48.27
CA GLN A 63 17.14 17.61 48.14
C GLN A 63 17.77 16.86 46.97
N VAL A 64 17.00 16.06 46.21
CA VAL A 64 17.50 15.32 45.06
C VAL A 64 17.65 16.23 43.84
N ARG A 65 18.82 16.13 43.18
CA ARG A 65 19.05 16.78 41.89
C ARG A 65 19.03 15.76 40.76
N LEU A 66 18.09 15.90 39.84
CA LEU A 66 17.95 15.01 38.68
C LEU A 66 18.85 15.49 37.55
N VAL A 67 19.70 14.59 37.04
CA VAL A 67 20.65 14.93 35.98
C VAL A 67 20.74 13.84 34.92
N LYS A 68 21.16 14.20 33.72
CA LYS A 68 21.60 13.27 32.67
C LYS A 68 22.88 13.77 32.00
N SER A 69 23.62 12.88 31.36
CA SER A 69 24.77 13.25 30.53
C SER A 69 24.32 13.48 29.09
N ALA A 70 24.96 14.39 28.36
CA ALA A 70 24.64 14.60 26.94
C ALA A 70 24.87 13.33 26.10
N ASN A 71 25.78 12.47 26.52
CA ASN A 71 26.20 11.26 25.82
C ASN A 71 25.53 9.97 26.35
N ASN A 72 24.73 10.07 27.42
CA ASN A 72 24.05 8.92 28.02
C ASN A 72 22.61 9.31 28.41
N PRO A 73 21.57 8.68 27.82
CA PRO A 73 20.18 9.03 28.09
C PRO A 73 19.70 8.66 29.51
N GLY A 74 20.48 7.89 30.28
CA GLY A 74 20.15 7.51 31.64
C GLY A 74 20.00 8.71 32.58
N VAL A 75 18.89 8.73 33.33
CA VAL A 75 18.61 9.77 34.32
C VAL A 75 19.15 9.33 35.68
N TYR A 76 19.96 10.17 36.31
CA TYR A 76 20.54 9.93 37.62
C TYR A 76 19.97 10.89 38.66
N ALA A 77 19.58 10.35 39.80
CA ALA A 77 19.28 11.12 41.01
C ALA A 77 20.57 11.32 41.79
N LEU A 78 20.97 12.58 42.00
CA LEU A 78 22.09 12.94 42.86
C LEU A 78 21.57 13.27 44.26
N ILE A 79 22.09 12.56 45.26
CA ILE A 79 21.69 12.69 46.67
C ILE A 79 22.94 12.63 47.55
N GLY A 80 23.25 13.73 48.23
CA GLY A 80 24.50 13.87 48.98
C GLY A 80 25.75 13.65 48.10
N LYS A 81 26.61 12.69 48.49
CA LYS A 81 27.81 12.28 47.73
C LYS A 81 27.53 11.21 46.66
N PHE A 82 26.28 10.80 46.50
CA PHE A 82 25.90 9.64 45.68
C PHE A 82 25.14 10.00 44.40
N LYS A 83 25.25 9.10 43.42
CA LYS A 83 24.39 9.02 42.23
C LYS A 83 23.63 7.70 42.23
N TYR A 84 22.34 7.76 41.88
CA TYR A 84 21.48 6.60 41.71
C TYR A 84 20.86 6.61 40.31
N LEU A 85 20.98 5.52 39.55
CA LEU A 85 20.41 5.41 38.21
C LEU A 85 18.91 5.09 38.30
N ILE A 86 18.07 5.94 37.70
CA ILE A 86 16.63 5.69 37.55
C ILE A 86 16.43 4.82 36.30
N ARG A 87 15.94 3.59 36.52
CA ARG A 87 15.95 2.52 35.50
C ARG A 87 14.94 2.70 34.37
N ASN A 88 13.78 3.29 34.64
CA ASN A 88 12.72 3.54 33.68
C ASN A 88 11.74 4.62 34.19
N GLU A 89 10.78 4.99 33.34
CA GLU A 89 9.78 6.03 33.65
C GLU A 89 8.86 5.65 34.81
N GLU A 90 8.49 4.38 34.97
CA GLU A 90 7.64 3.95 36.10
C GLU A 90 8.36 4.15 37.44
N VAL A 91 9.65 3.87 37.49
CA VAL A 91 10.49 4.15 38.67
C VAL A 91 10.63 5.65 38.88
N PHE A 92 10.82 6.42 37.81
CA PHE A 92 10.93 7.88 37.86
C PHE A 92 9.68 8.52 38.51
N TYR A 93 8.49 8.12 38.06
CA TYR A 93 7.23 8.61 38.63
C TYR A 93 6.94 8.04 40.02
N SER A 94 7.49 6.89 40.41
CA SER A 94 7.33 6.35 41.77
C SER A 94 7.94 7.24 42.87
N TYR A 95 8.80 8.19 42.49
CA TYR A 95 9.40 9.20 43.36
C TYR A 95 8.78 10.59 43.22
N ASP A 96 7.67 10.73 42.48
CA ASP A 96 7.01 12.00 42.14
C ASP A 96 7.93 12.98 41.38
N TYR A 97 8.95 12.47 40.68
CA TYR A 97 9.85 13.29 39.87
C TYR A 97 9.20 13.77 38.57
N ASN A 98 9.68 14.92 38.09
CA ASN A 98 9.26 15.51 36.82
C ASN A 98 10.44 15.62 35.85
N PHE A 99 10.25 15.19 34.59
CA PHE A 99 11.30 15.24 33.57
C PHE A 99 11.80 16.68 33.30
N ARG A 100 10.97 17.69 33.58
CA ARG A 100 11.35 19.12 33.49
C ARG A 100 12.46 19.51 34.45
N ASP A 101 12.64 18.76 35.54
CA ASP A 101 13.65 19.02 36.56
C ASP A 101 15.00 18.34 36.24
N VAL A 102 15.05 17.52 35.18
CA VAL A 102 16.27 16.82 34.74
C VAL A 102 17.21 17.78 34.02
N LYS A 103 18.38 18.03 34.61
CA LYS A 103 19.41 18.91 34.04
C LYS A 103 20.49 18.13 33.30
N ILE A 104 21.02 18.70 32.21
CA ILE A 104 22.15 18.11 31.50
C ILE A 104 23.45 18.54 32.18
N VAL A 105 24.30 17.57 32.54
CA VAL A 105 25.63 17.79 33.13
C VAL A 105 26.70 17.05 32.34
N SER A 106 27.98 17.39 32.55
CA SER A 106 29.09 16.67 31.91
C SER A 106 29.33 15.31 32.57
N GLU A 107 29.83 14.33 31.82
CA GLU A 107 30.22 13.02 32.36
C GLU A 107 31.28 13.15 33.48
N ARG A 108 32.18 14.13 33.36
CA ARG A 108 33.18 14.46 34.38
C ARG A 108 32.54 14.94 35.68
N GLU A 109 31.44 15.68 35.61
CA GLU A 109 30.67 16.09 36.78
C GLU A 109 29.93 14.90 37.41
N LEU A 110 29.27 14.08 36.58
CA LEU A 110 28.55 12.91 37.04
C LEU A 110 29.47 11.85 37.70
N ASN A 111 30.74 11.76 37.27
CA ASN A 111 31.72 10.83 37.84
C ASN A 111 32.32 11.26 39.18
N LYS A 112 32.03 12.49 39.66
CA LYS A 112 32.39 12.91 41.03
C LYS A 112 31.56 12.21 42.11
N TYR A 113 30.39 11.68 41.74
CA TYR A 113 29.44 11.06 42.65
C TYR A 113 29.62 9.54 42.67
N GLN A 114 29.58 8.95 43.88
CA GLN A 114 29.69 7.51 44.07
C GLN A 114 28.37 6.82 43.76
N LEU A 115 28.40 5.62 43.18
CA LEU A 115 27.17 4.87 42.95
C LEU A 115 26.58 4.40 44.28
N VAL A 116 25.28 4.63 44.50
CA VAL A 116 24.57 4.08 45.65
C VAL A 116 24.64 2.56 45.60
N ARG A 117 25.06 1.92 46.69
CA ARG A 117 25.08 0.45 46.81
C ARG A 117 24.27 -0.08 47.98
N LEU A 118 23.87 0.79 48.90
CA LEU A 118 23.11 0.42 50.08
C LEU A 118 21.80 1.17 50.04
N VAL A 119 20.70 0.43 50.07
CA VAL A 119 19.37 1.01 49.96
C VAL A 119 18.42 0.45 51.00
N LYS A 120 17.45 1.26 51.41
CA LYS A 120 16.37 0.89 52.31
C LYS A 120 15.05 0.97 51.57
N GLU A 121 14.29 -0.12 51.58
CA GLU A 121 12.96 -0.15 51.00
C GLU A 121 11.99 0.68 51.84
N ARG A 122 11.35 1.68 51.21
CA ARG A 122 10.29 2.46 51.84
C ARG A 122 9.08 1.57 52.17
N GLY A 123 8.54 1.72 53.37
CA GLY A 123 7.38 0.97 53.86
C GLY A 123 7.74 -0.30 54.65
N THR A 124 8.70 -1.11 54.20
CA THR A 124 9.13 -2.30 54.94
C THR A 124 10.36 -2.05 55.83
N GLY A 125 11.17 -1.05 55.48
CA GLY A 125 12.42 -0.73 56.17
C GLY A 125 13.55 -1.73 55.93
N LYS A 126 13.36 -2.72 55.04
CA LYS A 126 14.38 -3.72 54.70
C LYS A 126 15.57 -3.08 54.00
N VAL A 127 16.78 -3.47 54.40
CA VAL A 127 18.03 -2.90 53.88
C VAL A 127 18.67 -3.90 52.93
N TYR A 128 19.05 -3.40 51.74
CA TYR A 128 19.61 -4.20 50.67
C TYR A 128 20.97 -3.65 50.21
N PHE A 129 21.85 -4.56 49.82
CA PHE A 129 23.03 -4.26 49.02
C PHE A 129 22.74 -4.49 47.53
N LEU A 130 23.11 -3.54 46.67
CA LEU A 130 22.88 -3.56 45.23
C LEU A 130 24.15 -3.97 44.47
N ALA A 131 24.09 -5.12 43.82
CA ALA A 131 25.16 -5.68 43.02
C ALA A 131 24.88 -5.42 41.53
N TYR A 132 25.34 -4.26 41.04
CA TYR A 132 25.07 -3.81 39.66
C TYR A 132 25.59 -4.76 38.59
N ALA A 133 26.75 -5.40 38.78
CA ALA A 133 27.32 -6.30 37.78
C ALA A 133 26.47 -7.56 37.56
N GLN A 134 25.84 -8.05 38.63
CA GLN A 134 24.97 -9.23 38.62
C GLN A 134 23.48 -8.87 38.47
N ASN A 135 23.13 -7.59 38.55
CA ASN A 135 21.75 -7.09 38.62
C ASN A 135 20.91 -7.78 39.72
N VAL A 136 21.46 -7.93 40.93
CA VAL A 136 20.76 -8.51 42.09
C VAL A 136 20.76 -7.57 43.30
N LYS A 137 19.73 -7.66 44.14
CA LYS A 137 19.65 -7.02 45.47
C LYS A 137 19.80 -8.08 46.55
N LYS A 138 20.67 -7.83 47.52
CA LYS A 138 20.88 -8.72 48.66
C LYS A 138 20.28 -8.13 49.92
N TYR A 139 19.33 -8.83 50.53
CA TYR A 139 18.76 -8.46 51.82
C TYR A 139 19.75 -8.70 52.96
N HIS A 140 19.89 -7.74 53.88
CA HIS A 140 20.59 -7.90 55.15
C HIS A 140 19.59 -8.19 56.28
N PRO A 141 19.52 -9.44 56.79
CA PRO A 141 18.49 -9.85 57.74
C PRO A 141 18.66 -9.30 59.16
N SER A 142 19.83 -8.76 59.51
CA SER A 142 20.11 -8.18 60.83
C SER A 142 21.17 -7.07 60.77
N PRO A 143 21.25 -6.19 61.79
CA PRO A 143 22.32 -5.20 61.87
C PRO A 143 23.72 -5.80 61.93
N ALA A 144 23.88 -6.98 62.53
CA ALA A 144 25.14 -7.71 62.55
C ALA A 144 25.56 -8.18 61.15
N ALA A 145 24.62 -8.66 60.33
CA ALA A 145 24.89 -8.99 58.92
C ALA A 145 25.33 -7.77 58.12
N PHE A 146 24.69 -6.62 58.33
CA PHE A 146 25.07 -5.36 57.68
C PHE A 146 26.48 -4.91 58.07
N SER A 147 26.79 -4.88 59.38
CA SER A 147 28.09 -4.43 59.90
C SER A 147 29.24 -5.41 59.62
N SER A 148 28.94 -6.63 59.17
CA SER A 148 29.96 -7.62 58.81
C SER A 148 30.77 -7.27 57.56
N TYR A 149 30.32 -6.29 56.77
CA TYR A 149 31.04 -5.79 55.60
C TYR A 149 31.80 -4.52 56.00
N PRO A 150 33.14 -4.49 55.89
CA PRO A 150 33.95 -3.35 56.33
C PRO A 150 33.63 -2.03 55.62
N ALA A 151 33.05 -2.08 54.41
CA ALA A 151 32.65 -0.92 53.63
C ALA A 151 31.23 -0.41 53.94
N ASN A 152 30.41 -1.17 54.67
CA ASN A 152 29.04 -0.78 54.95
C ASN A 152 29.00 0.29 56.05
N ARG A 153 28.25 1.36 55.82
CA ARG A 153 27.97 2.43 56.78
C ARG A 153 26.49 2.74 56.75
N TRP A 154 25.85 2.82 57.92
CA TRP A 154 24.43 3.17 58.02
C TRP A 154 24.12 4.55 57.44
N SER A 155 25.09 5.47 57.50
CA SER A 155 25.03 6.80 56.90
C SER A 155 25.04 6.83 55.37
N ASP A 156 25.33 5.70 54.72
CA ASP A 156 25.40 5.57 53.27
C ASP A 156 24.14 4.88 52.69
N VAL A 157 23.17 4.54 53.55
CA VAL A 157 21.93 3.86 53.14
C VAL A 157 20.94 4.88 52.58
N VAL A 158 20.52 4.67 51.33
CA VAL A 158 19.57 5.55 50.64
C VAL A 158 18.17 4.94 50.61
N GLU A 159 17.15 5.68 51.02
CA GLU A 159 15.76 5.20 50.92
C GLU A 159 15.22 5.25 49.49
N VAL A 160 14.62 4.15 49.03
CA VAL A 160 14.14 3.91 47.66
C VAL A 160 12.74 3.28 47.63
N SER A 161 12.04 3.33 46.49
CA SER A 161 10.69 2.75 46.35
C SER A 161 10.74 1.23 46.18
N SER A 162 9.67 0.54 46.61
CA SER A 162 9.49 -0.89 46.35
C SER A 162 9.42 -1.19 44.84
N LYS A 163 8.87 -0.25 44.06
CA LYS A 163 8.82 -0.32 42.59
C LYS A 163 10.22 -0.31 41.98
N ASP A 164 11.13 0.54 42.44
CA ASP A 164 12.53 0.56 42.00
C ASP A 164 13.23 -0.78 42.29
N LEU A 165 13.06 -1.28 43.52
CA LEU A 165 13.62 -2.57 43.94
C LEU A 165 13.03 -3.76 43.18
N SER A 166 11.83 -3.66 42.61
CA SER A 166 11.22 -4.75 41.84
C SER A 166 11.98 -5.08 40.54
N PHE A 167 12.83 -4.18 40.04
CA PHE A 167 13.68 -4.39 38.87
C PHE A 167 15.02 -5.08 39.19
N TRP A 168 15.25 -5.41 40.46
CA TRP A 168 16.41 -6.16 40.92
C TRP A 168 15.98 -7.56 41.37
N ASP A 169 16.65 -8.58 40.85
CA ASP A 169 16.43 -9.96 41.29
C ASP A 169 16.95 -10.13 42.73
N ASP A 170 16.30 -10.97 43.53
CA ASP A 170 16.83 -11.29 44.85
C ASP A 170 18.13 -12.11 44.75
N ALA A 171 19.13 -11.74 45.54
CA ALA A 171 20.41 -12.43 45.61
C ALA A 171 20.28 -13.75 46.38
N ASN A 172 19.79 -14.78 45.68
CA ASN A 172 19.54 -16.10 46.25
C ASN A 172 20.73 -17.07 46.11
N LEU A 173 21.84 -16.66 45.51
CA LEU A 173 23.04 -17.49 45.35
C LEU A 173 24.23 -16.80 45.99
N LEU A 174 24.71 -17.33 47.12
CA LEU A 174 25.79 -16.74 47.91
C LEU A 174 26.97 -17.69 48.08
N LYS A 175 28.20 -17.17 48.10
CA LYS A 175 29.40 -17.92 48.50
C LYS A 175 30.28 -17.11 49.45
N ALA A 176 31.11 -17.77 50.24
CA ALA A 176 32.12 -17.04 51.04
C ALA A 176 33.33 -16.69 50.15
N ALA A 177 34.09 -15.65 50.53
CA ALA A 177 35.28 -15.25 49.76
C ALA A 177 36.39 -16.33 49.81
N ASP A 178 36.49 -17.02 50.94
CA ASP A 178 37.50 -18.01 51.33
C ASP A 178 37.00 -19.47 51.19
N ASN A 179 35.80 -19.69 50.64
CA ASN A 179 35.25 -21.05 50.46
C ASN A 179 34.47 -21.14 49.13
N PRO A 180 34.78 -22.12 48.26
CA PRO A 180 34.17 -22.24 46.93
C PRO A 180 32.72 -22.74 46.93
N VAL A 181 32.20 -23.24 48.06
CA VAL A 181 30.82 -23.75 48.15
C VAL A 181 29.81 -22.63 47.91
N VAL A 182 28.92 -22.86 46.96
CA VAL A 182 27.80 -21.97 46.63
C VAL A 182 26.57 -22.43 47.40
N TYR A 183 25.89 -21.48 48.04
CA TYR A 183 24.67 -21.71 48.79
C TYR A 183 23.48 -21.08 48.08
N TYR A 184 22.38 -21.82 47.97
CA TYR A 184 21.07 -21.27 47.62
C TYR A 184 20.35 -20.77 48.87
N ILE A 185 19.89 -19.53 48.85
CA ILE A 185 19.16 -18.87 49.93
C ILE A 185 17.67 -18.96 49.64
N TYR A 186 16.96 -19.65 50.52
CA TYR A 186 15.51 -19.85 50.41
C TYR A 186 14.86 -19.69 51.78
N ALA A 187 13.85 -18.81 51.87
CA ALA A 187 13.08 -18.58 53.09
C ALA A 187 13.93 -18.38 54.37
N GLY A 188 15.04 -17.63 54.27
CA GLY A 188 15.93 -17.37 55.41
C GLY A 188 16.89 -18.52 55.79
N LYS A 189 16.94 -19.58 54.98
CA LYS A 189 17.88 -20.71 55.13
C LYS A 189 18.87 -20.76 53.97
N LYS A 190 20.04 -21.35 54.19
CA LYS A 190 21.07 -21.61 53.19
C LYS A 190 21.21 -23.11 52.92
N ALA A 191 21.24 -23.48 51.65
CA ALA A 191 21.40 -24.85 51.18
C ALA A 191 22.70 -24.98 50.37
N PRO A 192 23.70 -25.78 50.79
CA PRO A 192 24.93 -25.97 50.03
C PRO A 192 24.64 -26.74 48.74
N ILE A 193 24.94 -26.16 47.59
CA ILE A 193 24.71 -26.78 46.28
C ILE A 193 25.76 -27.89 46.07
N PRO A 194 25.38 -29.17 45.93
CA PRO A 194 26.33 -30.28 46.00
C PRO A 194 27.28 -30.39 44.81
N SER A 195 26.89 -29.91 43.63
CA SER A 195 27.69 -30.01 42.41
C SER A 195 27.31 -28.96 41.35
N ALA A 196 28.17 -28.78 40.34
CA ALA A 196 27.87 -27.95 39.18
C ALA A 196 26.68 -28.48 38.35
N ASN A 197 26.46 -29.79 38.32
CA ASN A 197 25.30 -30.39 37.64
C ASN A 197 24.00 -30.02 38.36
N GLU A 198 23.98 -30.07 39.69
CA GLU A 198 22.82 -29.62 40.49
C GLU A 198 22.56 -28.13 40.33
N PHE A 199 23.62 -27.32 40.20
CA PHE A 199 23.51 -25.89 39.91
C PHE A 199 22.81 -25.63 38.56
N ILE A 200 23.23 -26.35 37.50
CA ILE A 200 22.63 -26.23 36.17
C ILE A 200 21.21 -26.79 36.14
N ASN A 201 20.96 -27.95 36.76
CA ASN A 201 19.65 -28.61 36.83
C ASN A 201 18.60 -27.77 37.58
N ALA A 202 19.05 -26.98 38.55
CA ALA A 202 18.21 -26.03 39.26
C ALA A 202 17.90 -24.75 38.46
N GLY A 203 18.49 -24.58 37.27
CA GLY A 203 18.31 -23.41 36.42
C GLY A 203 19.06 -22.17 36.91
N PHE A 204 20.08 -22.34 37.75
CA PHE A 204 20.85 -21.22 38.29
C PHE A 204 21.86 -20.67 37.28
N ASP A 205 22.11 -19.37 37.38
CA ASP A 205 23.08 -18.66 36.57
C ASP A 205 24.36 -18.38 37.38
N TRP A 206 25.50 -18.85 36.88
CA TRP A 206 26.81 -18.65 37.50
C TRP A 206 27.15 -17.17 37.68
N ASN A 207 26.63 -16.30 36.82
CA ASN A 207 26.83 -14.85 36.89
C ASN A 207 26.01 -14.19 38.01
N LYS A 208 25.07 -14.91 38.64
CA LYS A 208 24.24 -14.39 39.74
C LYS A 208 24.79 -14.71 41.13
N ILE A 209 25.93 -15.40 41.22
CA ILE A 209 26.56 -15.75 42.51
C ILE A 209 27.21 -14.50 43.12
N LEU A 210 26.81 -14.17 44.35
CA LEU A 210 27.35 -13.04 45.09
C LEU A 210 28.26 -13.51 46.24
N THR A 211 29.41 -12.86 46.40
CA THR A 211 30.29 -13.12 47.55
C THR A 211 29.74 -12.44 48.80
N ALA A 212 29.59 -13.19 49.89
CA ALA A 212 29.08 -12.75 51.17
C ALA A 212 30.13 -12.93 52.28
N SER A 213 30.07 -12.10 53.32
CA SER A 213 30.90 -12.29 54.52
C SER A 213 30.48 -13.57 55.25
N ARG A 214 31.40 -14.18 56.01
CA ARG A 214 31.09 -15.38 56.80
C ARG A 214 30.02 -15.10 57.86
N ALA A 215 30.11 -13.95 58.53
CA ALA A 215 29.15 -13.57 59.56
C ALA A 215 27.73 -13.37 59.00
N ASP A 216 27.60 -12.83 57.78
CA ASP A 216 26.31 -12.70 57.09
C ASP A 216 25.76 -14.07 56.66
N LEU A 217 26.59 -14.92 56.04
CA LEU A 217 26.19 -16.30 55.70
C LEU A 217 25.75 -17.11 56.93
N ASN A 218 26.29 -16.83 58.10
CA ASN A 218 25.92 -17.51 59.34
C ASN A 218 24.60 -17.03 59.95
N THR A 219 23.99 -15.96 59.41
CA THR A 219 22.65 -15.54 59.82
C THR A 219 21.53 -16.39 59.24
N TYR A 220 21.82 -17.17 58.19
CA TYR A 220 20.86 -18.10 57.58
C TYR A 220 20.94 -19.48 58.24
N GLY A 221 19.79 -20.06 58.58
CA GLY A 221 19.71 -21.44 59.06
C GLY A 221 20.13 -22.45 57.99
N ASN A 222 20.62 -23.63 58.35
CA ASN A 222 20.99 -24.65 57.36
C ASN A 222 19.77 -25.45 56.88
N ILE A 223 19.79 -25.86 55.61
CA ILE A 223 18.87 -26.86 55.04
C ILE A 223 19.62 -27.67 53.98
N ASP A 224 19.24 -28.92 53.75
CA ASP A 224 19.82 -29.72 52.67
C ASP A 224 19.37 -29.17 51.30
N PHE A 225 20.26 -29.22 50.32
CA PHE A 225 19.90 -28.83 48.97
C PHE A 225 19.01 -29.89 48.32
N ASN A 226 17.89 -29.42 47.79
CA ASN A 226 16.96 -30.20 46.99
C ASN A 226 16.53 -29.31 45.82
N VAL A 227 16.58 -29.82 44.59
CA VAL A 227 16.15 -29.08 43.39
C VAL A 227 14.68 -28.61 43.47
N ASN A 228 13.86 -29.26 44.30
CA ASN A 228 12.49 -28.83 44.60
C ASN A 228 12.40 -27.65 45.58
N LEU A 229 13.53 -27.15 46.13
CA LEU A 229 13.58 -25.85 46.81
C LEU A 229 13.60 -24.67 45.83
N THR A 230 14.00 -24.93 44.57
CA THR A 230 14.06 -23.92 43.50
C THR A 230 12.79 -23.94 42.67
N LYS A 231 12.08 -25.08 42.66
CA LYS A 231 10.73 -25.23 42.12
C LYS A 231 9.73 -24.97 43.23
N LYS A 232 9.04 -23.83 43.21
CA LYS A 232 7.96 -23.53 44.16
C LYS A 232 6.93 -24.68 44.14
N ASN A 233 6.87 -25.46 45.21
CA ASN A 233 5.86 -26.51 45.40
C ASN A 233 4.44 -25.92 45.25
N THR A 234 3.72 -26.45 44.26
CA THR A 234 2.27 -26.74 44.27
C THR A 234 2.19 -28.06 43.50
N ASP A 235 1.72 -29.21 43.98
CA ASP A 235 1.21 -29.66 45.28
C ASP A 235 1.15 -31.22 45.24
N GLY A 236 1.16 -31.87 46.41
CA GLY A 236 0.47 -33.15 46.65
C GLY A 236 1.17 -34.51 46.42
N SER A 237 1.18 -35.36 47.44
CA SER A 237 1.24 -36.83 47.31
C SER A 237 -0.22 -37.33 47.42
N THR A 238 -0.77 -38.21 46.59
CA THR A 238 -0.16 -39.21 45.71
C THR A 238 -1.22 -39.73 44.73
N THR A 239 -1.08 -39.45 43.44
CA THR A 239 -1.55 -40.22 42.27
C THR A 239 -1.26 -39.41 41.00
N THR A 240 -0.90 -40.09 39.91
CA THR A 240 -1.07 -39.68 38.50
C THR A 240 -0.54 -38.29 38.05
N ALA A 241 0.51 -38.31 37.21
CA ALA A 241 1.04 -37.21 36.38
C ALA A 241 0.37 -35.82 36.50
N VAL A 242 1.08 -34.82 37.06
CA VAL A 242 0.56 -33.45 37.22
C VAL A 242 1.39 -32.42 36.45
N ASN A 243 0.67 -31.62 35.69
CA ASN A 243 1.07 -30.57 34.77
C ASN A 243 1.36 -29.27 35.55
N PHE A 244 2.38 -28.48 35.19
CA PHE A 244 2.57 -27.16 35.81
C PHE A 244 1.48 -26.22 35.30
N GLU A 245 0.42 -26.01 36.07
CA GLU A 245 -0.73 -25.23 35.60
C GLU A 245 -0.44 -23.73 35.56
N LYS A 246 -0.80 -23.08 34.44
CA LYS A 246 -0.80 -21.62 34.30
C LYS A 246 -1.71 -21.00 35.36
N GLN A 247 -1.45 -19.77 35.85
CA GLN A 247 -2.29 -19.13 36.88
C GLN A 247 -2.76 -17.73 36.48
N LEU A 248 -4.07 -17.47 36.56
CA LEU A 248 -4.72 -16.17 36.32
C LEU A 248 -5.33 -15.66 37.63
N ILE A 249 -5.05 -14.41 38.02
CA ILE A 249 -5.81 -13.70 39.06
C ILE A 249 -6.91 -12.88 38.40
N VAL A 250 -8.13 -12.98 38.92
CA VAL A 250 -9.27 -12.15 38.51
C VAL A 250 -9.83 -11.40 39.71
N THR A 251 -10.04 -10.10 39.54
CA THR A 251 -10.56 -9.19 40.57
C THR A 251 -11.57 -8.22 39.97
N LEU A 252 -12.43 -7.64 40.80
CA LEU A 252 -13.23 -6.49 40.40
C LEU A 252 -12.33 -5.25 40.43
N ASP A 253 -12.29 -4.49 39.34
CA ASP A 253 -11.44 -3.30 39.27
C ASP A 253 -12.10 -2.11 39.97
N GLN A 254 -11.28 -1.23 40.55
CA GLN A 254 -11.77 -0.01 41.22
C GLN A 254 -12.48 0.97 40.27
N THR A 255 -12.26 0.85 38.96
CA THR A 255 -12.97 1.62 37.93
C THR A 255 -14.35 1.03 37.58
N SER A 256 -14.73 -0.10 38.20
CA SER A 256 -16.08 -0.64 38.07
C SER A 256 -17.11 0.38 38.56
N PRO A 257 -18.18 0.66 37.78
CA PRO A 257 -19.19 1.64 38.16
C PRO A 257 -19.81 1.34 39.53
N SER A 258 -19.96 2.37 40.36
CA SER A 258 -20.82 2.31 41.55
C SER A 258 -22.28 2.19 41.16
N ALA A 259 -23.14 1.80 42.10
CA ALA A 259 -24.59 1.72 41.87
C ALA A 259 -25.10 3.02 41.24
N SER A 260 -25.78 2.89 40.10
CA SER A 260 -26.20 4.00 39.26
C SER A 260 -27.56 3.73 38.62
N ILE A 261 -28.01 4.64 37.77
CA ILE A 261 -29.29 4.55 37.06
C ILE A 261 -29.03 4.40 35.56
N PHE A 262 -29.69 3.41 34.94
CA PHE A 262 -29.71 3.24 33.49
C PHE A 262 -31.14 3.41 32.96
N PRO A 263 -31.34 4.27 31.95
CA PRO A 263 -32.61 4.31 31.22
C PRO A 263 -32.80 3.06 30.36
N TYR A 264 -34.04 2.61 30.19
CA TYR A 264 -34.39 1.70 29.10
C TYR A 264 -34.07 2.33 27.73
N ALA A 265 -33.96 1.48 26.69
CA ALA A 265 -33.61 1.88 25.32
C ALA A 265 -32.24 2.59 25.19
N THR A 266 -31.27 2.17 26.01
CA THR A 266 -29.88 2.63 25.92
C THR A 266 -28.95 1.47 25.56
N ALA A 267 -27.84 1.77 24.89
CA ALA A 267 -26.89 0.78 24.41
C ALA A 267 -25.57 0.81 25.21
N GLY A 268 -24.90 -0.34 25.33
CA GLY A 268 -23.50 -0.42 25.77
C GLY A 268 -23.18 0.25 27.11
N ASN A 269 -24.08 0.17 28.09
CA ASN A 269 -23.89 0.72 29.43
C ASN A 269 -22.88 -0.13 30.20
N ILE A 270 -21.84 0.47 30.78
CA ILE A 270 -20.86 -0.29 31.57
C ILE A 270 -21.51 -0.70 32.89
N VAL A 271 -21.59 -2.01 33.15
CA VAL A 271 -22.21 -2.57 34.36
C VAL A 271 -21.16 -3.12 35.34
N ALA A 272 -20.03 -3.62 34.84
CA ALA A 272 -18.93 -4.09 35.68
C ALA A 272 -17.59 -3.97 34.95
N VAL A 273 -16.51 -3.80 35.70
CA VAL A 273 -15.14 -3.85 35.16
C VAL A 273 -14.32 -4.85 35.95
N TYR A 274 -13.75 -5.83 35.26
CA TYR A 274 -12.92 -6.88 35.85
C TYR A 274 -11.46 -6.69 35.43
N LYS A 275 -10.54 -6.88 36.36
CA LYS A 275 -9.10 -6.89 36.11
C LYS A 275 -8.59 -8.32 36.10
N LEU A 276 -7.93 -8.69 35.01
CA LEU A 276 -7.38 -10.03 34.78
C LEU A 276 -5.86 -9.93 34.68
N GLN A 277 -5.15 -10.68 35.51
CA GLN A 277 -3.68 -10.63 35.59
C GLN A 277 -3.08 -12.04 35.49
N ALA A 278 -2.26 -12.27 34.46
CA ALA A 278 -1.54 -13.53 34.30
C ALA A 278 -0.29 -13.56 35.18
N LEU A 279 -0.18 -14.56 36.07
CA LEU A 279 1.00 -14.75 36.93
C LEU A 279 2.10 -15.59 36.26
N SER A 280 1.71 -16.54 35.41
CA SER A 280 2.64 -17.45 34.73
C SER A 280 2.17 -17.77 33.31
N GLY A 281 3.05 -17.51 32.33
CA GLY A 281 2.77 -17.75 30.91
C GLY A 281 1.72 -16.79 30.31
N ASN A 282 1.50 -16.92 29.00
CA ASN A 282 0.34 -16.30 28.34
C ASN A 282 -0.88 -17.19 28.58
N ILE A 283 -1.98 -16.58 28.97
CA ILE A 283 -3.21 -17.27 29.35
C ILE A 283 -4.27 -17.01 28.28
N ASN A 284 -4.89 -18.09 27.83
CA ASN A 284 -5.95 -18.07 26.84
C ASN A 284 -7.28 -18.29 27.55
N ILE A 285 -8.20 -17.34 27.42
CA ILE A 285 -9.56 -17.44 27.96
C ILE A 285 -10.50 -17.76 26.80
N ASN A 286 -11.21 -18.89 26.92
CA ASN A 286 -12.13 -19.41 25.92
C ASN A 286 -13.58 -19.03 26.18
N SER A 287 -13.98 -18.82 27.44
CA SER A 287 -15.30 -18.23 27.73
C SER A 287 -15.38 -17.57 29.09
N LEU A 288 -16.30 -16.60 29.20
CA LEU A 288 -16.68 -15.91 30.43
C LEU A 288 -18.18 -16.08 30.66
N THR A 289 -18.59 -16.40 31.89
CA THR A 289 -19.99 -16.63 32.27
C THR A 289 -20.39 -15.67 33.38
N PHE A 290 -21.22 -14.69 33.08
CA PHE A 290 -21.73 -13.74 34.07
C PHE A 290 -23.10 -14.19 34.56
N THR A 291 -23.30 -14.15 35.87
CA THR A 291 -24.61 -14.34 36.49
C THR A 291 -25.27 -12.99 36.72
N LYS A 292 -26.49 -12.82 36.17
CA LYS A 292 -27.33 -11.64 36.36
C LYS A 292 -28.04 -11.73 37.71
N SER A 293 -27.82 -10.73 38.56
CA SER A 293 -28.58 -10.49 39.78
C SER A 293 -29.59 -9.36 39.60
N GLY A 294 -30.50 -9.18 40.57
CA GLY A 294 -31.55 -8.16 40.52
C GLY A 294 -32.83 -8.61 39.83
N LEU A 295 -33.81 -7.70 39.80
CA LEU A 295 -35.19 -7.98 39.40
C LEU A 295 -35.46 -7.83 37.89
N LEU A 296 -34.49 -7.30 37.12
CA LEU A 296 -34.67 -7.13 35.68
C LEU A 296 -34.84 -8.50 35.00
N SER A 297 -35.88 -8.65 34.20
CA SER A 297 -36.06 -9.84 33.38
C SER A 297 -34.96 -9.95 32.31
N ILE A 298 -34.42 -11.15 32.12
CA ILE A 298 -33.22 -11.39 31.29
C ILE A 298 -33.45 -11.07 29.79
N ASP A 299 -34.69 -11.15 29.32
CA ASP A 299 -35.12 -10.80 27.95
C ASP A 299 -35.00 -9.29 27.65
N LYS A 300 -34.90 -8.44 28.67
CA LYS A 300 -34.67 -7.00 28.50
C LYS A 300 -33.22 -6.64 28.22
N ILE A 301 -32.30 -7.60 28.29
CA ILE A 301 -30.90 -7.43 27.86
C ILE A 301 -30.80 -7.85 26.39
N THR A 302 -30.54 -6.90 25.50
CA THR A 302 -30.45 -7.20 24.06
C THR A 302 -29.07 -7.64 23.63
N THR A 303 -28.01 -7.09 24.23
CA THR A 303 -26.64 -7.40 23.87
C THR A 303 -25.72 -7.17 25.06
N VAL A 304 -24.69 -8.01 25.18
CA VAL A 304 -23.57 -7.81 26.11
C VAL A 304 -22.29 -7.87 25.32
N THR A 305 -21.46 -6.84 25.43
CA THR A 305 -20.14 -6.76 24.79
C THR A 305 -19.06 -6.56 25.84
N ILE A 306 -17.82 -6.87 25.48
CA ILE A 306 -16.65 -6.66 26.32
C ILE A 306 -15.74 -5.66 25.60
N GLU A 307 -15.26 -4.65 26.33
CA GLU A 307 -14.32 -3.65 25.84
C GLU A 307 -13.03 -3.70 26.67
N ASP A 308 -11.88 -3.51 26.02
CA ASP A 308 -10.57 -3.50 26.66
C ASP A 308 -10.22 -2.12 27.30
N GLU A 309 -9.04 -2.02 27.91
CA GLU A 309 -8.54 -0.77 28.48
C GLU A 309 -8.40 0.39 27.46
N ASN A 310 -8.28 0.08 26.17
CA ASN A 310 -8.09 1.05 25.08
C ASN A 310 -9.41 1.47 24.41
N GLY A 311 -10.55 0.94 24.86
CA GLY A 311 -11.85 1.23 24.26
C GLY A 311 -12.15 0.41 23.00
N LEU A 312 -11.37 -0.63 22.74
CA LEU A 312 -11.60 -1.57 21.66
C LEU A 312 -12.57 -2.66 22.14
N GLU A 313 -13.70 -2.80 21.47
CA GLU A 313 -14.62 -3.90 21.74
C GLU A 313 -14.02 -5.20 21.20
N PHE A 314 -14.00 -6.25 22.02
CA PHE A 314 -13.60 -7.57 21.58
C PHE A 314 -14.61 -8.04 20.51
N ASP A 315 -14.05 -8.36 19.35
CA ASP A 315 -14.73 -8.43 18.05
C ASP A 315 -16.01 -9.29 18.01
N SER A 316 -17.12 -8.69 17.57
CA SER A 316 -18.40 -9.38 17.31
C SER A 316 -18.46 -10.06 15.92
N THR A 317 -17.41 -9.99 15.10
CA THR A 317 -17.37 -10.60 13.77
C THR A 317 -16.96 -12.08 13.83
N ALA A 318 -17.93 -12.93 14.19
CA ALA A 318 -17.83 -14.40 14.19
C ALA A 318 -16.71 -15.02 15.05
N SER A 319 -15.98 -14.23 15.85
CA SER A 319 -14.96 -14.70 16.79
C SER A 319 -15.51 -14.85 18.21
N ILE A 320 -16.66 -14.24 18.49
CA ILE A 320 -17.33 -14.27 19.79
C ILE A 320 -18.82 -14.61 19.63
N SER A 321 -19.32 -15.56 20.42
CA SER A 321 -20.75 -15.82 20.57
C SER A 321 -21.23 -15.51 21.99
N THR A 322 -22.39 -14.84 22.10
CA THR A 322 -23.00 -14.50 23.38
C THR A 322 -24.35 -15.18 23.52
N SER A 323 -24.54 -15.98 24.56
CA SER A 323 -25.82 -16.59 24.91
C SER A 323 -26.36 -15.99 26.20
N ILE A 324 -27.61 -15.53 26.16
CA ILE A 324 -28.28 -14.85 27.27
C ILE A 324 -29.55 -15.63 27.60
N SER A 325 -29.55 -16.38 28.70
CA SER A 325 -30.71 -17.17 29.11
C SER A 325 -30.63 -17.56 30.59
N ASN A 326 -31.76 -17.82 31.24
CA ASN A 326 -31.82 -18.32 32.62
C ASN A 326 -30.97 -17.51 33.63
N ASN A 327 -30.96 -16.17 33.51
CA ASN A 327 -30.13 -15.26 34.30
C ASN A 327 -28.60 -15.45 34.13
N ILE A 328 -28.17 -16.16 33.10
CA ILE A 328 -26.77 -16.40 32.77
C ILE A 328 -26.46 -15.74 31.42
N ILE A 329 -25.33 -15.04 31.36
CA ILE A 329 -24.78 -14.46 30.14
C ILE A 329 -23.43 -15.14 29.90
N LYS A 330 -23.34 -15.96 28.87
CA LYS A 330 -22.09 -16.65 28.51
C LYS A 330 -21.53 -16.08 27.22
N ILE A 331 -20.30 -15.63 27.29
CA ILE A 331 -19.52 -15.08 26.18
C ILE A 331 -18.43 -16.09 25.85
N LYS A 332 -18.45 -16.64 24.63
CA LYS A 332 -17.45 -17.61 24.14
C LYS A 332 -16.57 -16.95 23.10
N PHE A 333 -15.29 -17.24 23.15
CA PHE A 333 -14.29 -16.82 22.16
C PHE A 333 -14.03 -18.00 21.21
N ASP A 334 -14.88 -18.14 20.17
CA ASP A 334 -14.99 -19.36 19.35
C ASP A 334 -13.79 -19.59 18.41
N LYS A 335 -13.16 -18.52 17.91
CA LYS A 335 -12.02 -18.62 16.98
C LYS A 335 -10.69 -18.21 17.61
N ASN A 336 -10.70 -17.10 18.35
CA ASN A 336 -9.50 -16.51 18.92
C ASN A 336 -9.72 -16.32 20.43
N PRO A 337 -9.04 -17.09 21.30
CA PRO A 337 -9.19 -16.91 22.74
C PRO A 337 -8.73 -15.51 23.14
N LEU A 338 -9.33 -14.98 24.22
CA LEU A 338 -8.84 -13.75 24.83
C LEU A 338 -7.49 -14.03 25.49
N VAL A 339 -6.43 -13.47 24.93
CA VAL A 339 -5.05 -13.65 25.43
C VAL A 339 -4.72 -12.59 26.47
N ILE A 340 -4.35 -13.04 27.67
CA ILE A 340 -3.75 -12.23 28.73
C ILE A 340 -2.23 -12.50 28.73
N PRO A 341 -1.40 -11.53 28.29
CA PRO A 341 0.05 -11.70 28.26
C PRO A 341 0.64 -11.86 29.67
N ARG A 342 1.74 -12.62 29.77
CA ARG A 342 2.47 -12.84 31.03
C ARG A 342 2.80 -11.51 31.72
N SER A 343 2.52 -11.43 33.02
CA SER A 343 2.85 -10.27 33.88
C SER A 343 2.16 -8.96 33.47
N VAL A 344 1.16 -9.01 32.59
CA VAL A 344 0.34 -7.86 32.20
C VAL A 344 -1.06 -8.02 32.81
N SER A 345 -1.62 -6.92 33.30
CA SER A 345 -3.04 -6.86 33.67
C SER A 345 -3.84 -6.28 32.52
N LYS A 346 -4.98 -6.89 32.19
CA LYS A 346 -5.98 -6.32 31.26
C LYS A 346 -7.25 -5.94 32.00
N LEU A 347 -7.93 -4.90 31.51
CA LEU A 347 -9.25 -4.51 32.00
C LEU A 347 -10.31 -5.01 31.03
N LEU A 348 -11.33 -5.67 31.56
CA LEU A 348 -12.51 -6.08 30.81
C LEU A 348 -13.71 -5.27 31.30
N ARG A 349 -14.18 -4.34 30.47
CA ARG A 349 -15.40 -3.58 30.71
C ARG A 349 -16.58 -4.33 30.11
N VAL A 350 -17.52 -4.74 30.95
CA VAL A 350 -18.74 -5.43 30.53
C VAL A 350 -19.83 -4.40 30.25
N LYS A 351 -20.22 -4.30 28.98
CA LYS A 351 -21.20 -3.33 28.47
C LYS A 351 -22.50 -4.03 28.15
N VAL A 352 -23.62 -3.47 28.58
CA VAL A 352 -24.96 -4.05 28.47
C VAL A 352 -25.90 -3.09 27.76
N SER A 353 -26.58 -3.58 26.73
CA SER A 353 -27.64 -2.88 26.02
C SER A 353 -29.01 -3.32 26.53
N PHE A 354 -29.92 -2.36 26.71
CA PHE A 354 -31.26 -2.61 27.25
C PHE A 354 -32.32 -2.35 26.18
N ALA A 355 -33.30 -3.26 26.10
CA ALA A 355 -34.48 -3.10 25.27
C ALA A 355 -35.35 -1.93 25.77
N THR A 356 -36.41 -1.61 25.04
CA THR A 356 -37.51 -0.82 25.59
C THR A 356 -38.21 -1.60 26.71
N GLY A 357 -38.52 -0.92 27.81
CA GLY A 357 -39.24 -1.47 28.96
C GLY A 357 -40.29 -0.50 29.46
N SER A 358 -41.25 -1.02 30.21
CA SER A 358 -42.34 -0.27 30.86
C SER A 358 -42.35 -0.45 32.38
N GLU A 359 -41.34 -1.13 32.92
CA GLU A 359 -41.27 -1.50 34.33
C GLU A 359 -40.48 -0.46 35.14
N VAL A 360 -40.88 -0.25 36.39
CA VAL A 360 -40.21 0.69 37.31
C VAL A 360 -39.53 -0.06 38.44
N ASN A 361 -38.40 0.46 38.93
CA ASN A 361 -37.62 -0.10 40.04
C ASN A 361 -36.97 -1.47 39.76
N HIS A 362 -36.78 -1.84 38.49
CA HIS A 362 -35.98 -2.99 38.15
C HIS A 362 -34.50 -2.76 38.45
N THR A 363 -33.80 -3.83 38.81
CA THR A 363 -32.38 -3.77 39.14
C THR A 363 -31.61 -4.81 38.35
N ILE A 364 -30.38 -4.48 37.99
CA ILE A 364 -29.44 -5.38 37.34
C ILE A 364 -28.08 -5.28 38.01
N GLY A 365 -27.50 -6.42 38.37
CA GLY A 365 -26.07 -6.56 38.63
C GLY A 365 -25.53 -7.70 37.78
N LEU A 366 -24.23 -7.64 37.46
CA LEU A 366 -23.50 -8.75 36.85
C LEU A 366 -22.38 -9.19 37.78
N SER A 367 -22.12 -10.49 37.80
CA SER A 367 -21.14 -11.08 38.72
C SER A 367 -20.47 -12.30 38.09
N LEU A 368 -19.23 -12.54 38.46
CA LEU A 368 -18.58 -13.84 38.30
C LEU A 368 -18.74 -14.57 39.64
N GLN A 369 -19.51 -15.65 39.65
CA GLN A 369 -19.90 -16.35 40.87
C GLN A 369 -18.82 -17.29 41.37
N SER A 370 -18.08 -17.91 40.45
CA SER A 370 -17.01 -18.85 40.78
C SER A 370 -15.90 -18.82 39.74
N GLU A 371 -14.77 -19.46 40.06
CA GLU A 371 -13.66 -19.67 39.14
C GLU A 371 -14.05 -20.42 37.87
N LYS A 372 -15.10 -21.27 37.92
CA LYS A 372 -15.62 -22.05 36.79
C LYS A 372 -16.32 -21.19 35.74
N ASP A 373 -16.69 -19.96 36.09
CA ASP A 373 -17.28 -19.02 35.16
C ASP A 373 -16.28 -18.54 34.11
N ILE A 374 -14.99 -18.78 34.33
CA ILE A 374 -13.90 -18.42 33.43
C ILE A 374 -13.27 -19.72 32.91
N VAL A 375 -13.57 -20.06 31.66
CA VAL A 375 -12.94 -21.21 31.00
C VAL A 375 -11.66 -20.72 30.36
N SER A 376 -10.52 -21.22 30.85
CA SER A 376 -9.19 -20.84 30.36
C SER A 376 -8.23 -22.03 30.43
N ASP A 377 -7.04 -21.87 29.85
CA ASP A 377 -5.93 -22.83 29.98
C ASP A 377 -5.11 -22.66 31.27
N ALA A 378 -5.63 -21.92 32.24
CA ALA A 378 -5.01 -21.61 33.53
C ALA A 378 -5.94 -21.90 34.73
N VAL A 379 -5.33 -22.17 35.89
CA VAL A 379 -5.97 -22.10 37.20
C VAL A 379 -6.37 -20.66 37.46
N ILE A 380 -7.65 -20.48 37.71
CA ILE A 380 -8.24 -19.20 38.05
C ILE A 380 -8.19 -19.02 39.57
N THR A 381 -7.68 -17.87 40.01
CA THR A 381 -7.57 -17.48 41.41
C THR A 381 -8.20 -16.11 41.63
N GLY A 382 -8.86 -15.91 42.76
CA GLY A 382 -9.60 -14.69 43.05
C GLY A 382 -10.49 -14.88 44.27
N ILE A 383 -11.05 -13.78 44.77
CA ILE A 383 -12.04 -13.80 45.85
C ILE A 383 -13.42 -13.77 45.19
N PHE A 384 -13.99 -14.94 44.92
CA PHE A 384 -15.33 -15.08 44.37
C PHE A 384 -16.40 -15.12 45.48
N PRO A 385 -17.63 -14.63 45.23
CA PRO A 385 -18.11 -14.03 43.98
C PRO A 385 -17.59 -12.60 43.77
N LEU A 386 -17.17 -12.29 42.54
CA LEU A 386 -16.82 -10.93 42.11
C LEU A 386 -18.10 -10.22 41.66
N ASN A 387 -18.71 -9.47 42.59
CA ASN A 387 -19.97 -8.79 42.36
C ASN A 387 -19.76 -7.36 41.84
N GLY A 388 -20.25 -7.08 40.64
CA GLY A 388 -20.48 -5.70 40.22
C GLY A 388 -21.57 -5.03 41.07
N ALA A 389 -21.64 -3.70 40.99
CA ALA A 389 -22.70 -2.97 41.66
C ALA A 389 -24.08 -3.34 41.07
N THR A 390 -25.12 -3.16 41.87
CA THR A 390 -26.50 -3.29 41.40
C THR A 390 -27.00 -1.93 40.92
N HIS A 391 -27.39 -1.84 39.65
CA HIS A 391 -27.88 -0.64 38.99
C HIS A 391 -29.39 -0.67 38.88
N LYS A 392 -30.02 0.50 38.95
CA LYS A 392 -31.47 0.66 38.82
C LYS A 392 -31.83 1.01 37.39
N LEU A 393 -32.79 0.30 36.81
CA LEU A 393 -33.41 0.68 35.55
C LEU A 393 -34.61 1.59 35.79
N ILE A 394 -34.71 2.63 34.96
CA ILE A 394 -35.82 3.58 34.99
C ILE A 394 -36.45 3.74 33.61
N LEU A 395 -37.74 4.06 33.62
CA LEU A 395 -38.42 4.62 32.46
C LEU A 395 -37.93 6.05 32.23
N ALA A 396 -37.58 6.35 31.00
CA ALA A 396 -37.15 7.66 30.55
C ALA A 396 -37.96 8.09 29.32
N GLU A 397 -39.27 7.88 29.38
CA GLU A 397 -40.22 8.27 28.33
C GLU A 397 -40.09 9.76 28.04
N GLY A 398 -39.98 10.11 26.75
CA GLY A 398 -39.83 11.50 26.31
C GLY A 398 -38.44 12.11 26.57
N ILE A 399 -37.47 11.34 27.10
CA ILE A 399 -36.14 11.86 27.47
C ILE A 399 -35.04 11.26 26.60
N ILE A 400 -35.04 9.93 26.40
CA ILE A 400 -33.99 9.23 25.64
C ILE A 400 -34.36 9.14 24.16
N GLY A 401 -33.41 9.50 23.31
CA GLY A 401 -33.54 9.41 21.85
C GLY A 401 -33.41 7.99 21.31
N GLN A 402 -33.91 7.76 20.09
CA GLN A 402 -33.70 6.49 19.38
C GLN A 402 -33.32 6.76 17.93
N ILE A 403 -32.39 5.96 17.40
CA ILE A 403 -31.87 6.13 16.05
C ILE A 403 -32.42 5.05 15.14
N LYS A 404 -32.94 5.48 13.99
CA LYS A 404 -33.31 4.59 12.89
C LYS A 404 -32.42 4.82 11.67
N ILE A 405 -31.97 3.72 11.08
CA ILE A 405 -31.23 3.70 9.82
C ILE A 405 -32.14 3.11 8.73
N LEU A 406 -32.17 3.76 7.57
CA LEU A 406 -32.86 3.29 6.38
C LEU A 406 -31.90 3.30 5.20
N SER A 407 -31.71 2.16 4.54
CA SER A 407 -30.98 2.13 3.26
C SER A 407 -31.84 2.72 2.14
N GLN A 408 -31.26 3.58 1.31
CA GLN A 408 -31.94 4.10 0.11
C GLN A 408 -31.53 3.30 -1.12
N GLU A 409 -32.49 3.01 -2.00
CA GLU A 409 -32.22 2.32 -3.26
C GLU A 409 -31.50 3.25 -4.25
N ILE A 410 -30.36 2.79 -4.75
CA ILE A 410 -29.65 3.33 -5.92
C ILE A 410 -29.97 2.46 -7.13
N ASN A 411 -29.98 1.13 -6.94
CA ASN A 411 -30.26 0.15 -7.97
C ASN A 411 -30.89 -1.12 -7.38
N SER A 412 -31.88 -1.68 -8.07
CA SER A 412 -32.53 -2.97 -7.76
C SER A 412 -31.89 -4.17 -8.48
N THR A 413 -31.12 -3.92 -9.53
CA THR A 413 -30.30 -4.92 -10.26
C THR A 413 -28.83 -4.57 -10.14
N ALA A 414 -27.94 -5.57 -10.18
CA ALA A 414 -26.51 -5.33 -10.01
C ALA A 414 -25.98 -4.47 -11.16
N ARG A 415 -25.26 -3.38 -10.83
CA ARG A 415 -24.75 -2.44 -11.82
C ARG A 415 -23.30 -2.73 -12.17
N ASN A 416 -22.99 -2.72 -13.46
CA ASN A 416 -21.61 -2.84 -13.92
C ASN A 416 -20.91 -1.48 -13.77
N VAL A 417 -19.76 -1.46 -13.10
CA VAL A 417 -18.90 -0.27 -12.96
C VAL A 417 -17.54 -0.58 -13.54
N ASN A 418 -17.00 0.37 -14.29
CA ASN A 418 -15.73 0.20 -14.96
C ASN A 418 -14.57 0.22 -13.96
N LEU A 419 -13.58 -0.64 -14.18
CA LEU A 419 -12.28 -0.51 -13.53
C LEU A 419 -11.69 0.88 -13.81
N GLY A 420 -11.07 1.47 -12.79
CA GLY A 420 -10.54 2.83 -12.78
C GLY A 420 -11.54 3.92 -12.37
N THR A 421 -12.84 3.61 -12.29
CA THR A 421 -13.87 4.62 -11.95
C THR A 421 -13.61 5.19 -10.57
N LYS A 422 -13.60 6.52 -10.46
CA LYS A 422 -13.37 7.23 -9.19
C LYS A 422 -14.66 7.75 -8.56
N LYS A 423 -14.74 7.72 -7.23
CA LYS A 423 -15.85 8.23 -6.41
C LYS A 423 -17.21 7.66 -6.83
N GLU A 424 -17.24 6.39 -7.19
CA GLU A 424 -18.47 5.70 -7.56
C GLU A 424 -19.38 5.55 -6.32
N THR A 425 -20.66 5.91 -6.42
CA THR A 425 -21.58 5.90 -5.26
C THR A 425 -22.13 4.51 -4.99
N ILE A 426 -21.60 3.80 -4.00
CA ILE A 426 -21.90 2.39 -3.75
C ILE A 426 -23.19 2.22 -2.95
N ALA A 427 -23.37 2.98 -1.87
CA ALA A 427 -24.51 2.84 -0.96
C ALA A 427 -24.97 4.20 -0.41
N LYS A 428 -26.25 4.28 -0.04
CA LYS A 428 -26.88 5.44 0.58
C LYS A 428 -27.71 5.02 1.79
N PHE A 429 -27.66 5.81 2.86
CA PHE A 429 -28.40 5.57 4.09
C PHE A 429 -28.95 6.88 4.65
N ASN A 430 -30.19 6.85 5.14
CA ASN A 430 -30.77 7.91 5.98
C ASN A 430 -30.68 7.49 7.44
N ILE A 431 -30.11 8.37 8.27
CA ILE A 431 -30.07 8.19 9.73
C ILE A 431 -30.94 9.25 10.37
N SER A 432 -31.91 8.83 11.19
CA SER A 432 -32.88 9.71 11.82
C SER A 432 -32.98 9.46 13.31
N GLU A 433 -33.16 10.54 14.08
CA GLU A 433 -33.66 10.45 15.45
C GLU A 433 -35.19 10.58 15.38
N THR A 434 -35.89 9.53 15.82
CA THR A 434 -37.33 9.37 15.55
C THR A 434 -38.25 9.72 16.72
N THR A 435 -37.70 9.92 17.92
CA THR A 435 -38.51 10.19 19.11
C THR A 435 -38.76 11.68 19.31
N GLY A 436 -37.89 12.54 18.78
CA GLY A 436 -37.91 13.97 19.00
C GLY A 436 -37.36 14.41 20.37
N ASN A 437 -36.84 13.48 21.18
CA ASN A 437 -36.50 13.73 22.59
C ASN A 437 -35.15 14.43 22.78
N GLU A 438 -34.13 14.06 21.99
CA GLU A 438 -32.81 14.69 22.08
C GLU A 438 -32.04 14.61 20.76
N LYS A 439 -31.02 15.45 20.61
CA LYS A 439 -30.07 15.36 19.50
C LYS A 439 -29.09 14.22 19.75
N ALA A 440 -28.61 13.61 18.68
CA ALA A 440 -27.63 12.54 18.74
C ALA A 440 -26.34 12.90 18.01
N SER A 441 -25.22 12.38 18.51
CA SER A 441 -23.89 12.54 17.93
C SER A 441 -23.33 11.17 17.56
N ILE A 442 -22.89 11.04 16.31
CA ILE A 442 -22.23 9.84 15.79
C ILE A 442 -20.72 10.09 15.78
N SER A 443 -19.96 9.18 16.39
CA SER A 443 -18.51 9.30 16.59
C SER A 443 -17.68 8.24 15.86
N ALA A 444 -18.31 7.15 15.41
CA ALA A 444 -17.67 6.14 14.58
C ALA A 444 -18.73 5.41 13.76
N ILE A 445 -18.35 5.00 12.55
CA ILE A 445 -19.19 4.22 11.64
C ILE A 445 -18.33 3.15 10.95
N ALA A 446 -18.86 1.94 10.82
CA ALA A 446 -18.30 0.85 10.03
C ALA A 446 -19.36 0.33 9.05
N PHE A 447 -18.92 -0.06 7.86
CA PHE A 447 -19.76 -0.71 6.86
C PHE A 447 -19.12 -2.01 6.41
N THR A 448 -19.88 -3.09 6.41
CA THR A 448 -19.40 -4.40 5.98
C THR A 448 -19.64 -4.57 4.48
N ASN A 449 -18.61 -5.02 3.77
CA ASN A 449 -18.72 -5.43 2.38
C ASN A 449 -19.35 -6.83 2.30
N TYR A 450 -20.55 -6.92 1.74
CA TYR A 450 -21.27 -8.16 1.41
C TYR A 450 -21.05 -8.60 -0.06
N GLY A 451 -20.15 -7.94 -0.77
CA GLY A 451 -19.64 -8.38 -2.06
C GLY A 451 -18.37 -9.22 -1.95
N THR A 452 -17.77 -9.52 -3.10
CA THR A 452 -16.55 -10.33 -3.24
C THR A 452 -15.26 -9.53 -3.39
N ALA A 453 -15.34 -8.19 -3.47
CA ALA A 453 -14.18 -7.31 -3.59
C ALA A 453 -13.31 -7.34 -2.32
N GLU A 454 -12.00 -7.45 -2.52
CA GLU A 454 -11.01 -7.46 -1.44
C GLU A 454 -10.42 -6.06 -1.20
N SER A 455 -9.63 -5.93 -0.13
CA SER A 455 -8.99 -4.67 0.29
C SER A 455 -8.16 -4.00 -0.82
N GLY A 456 -7.56 -4.79 -1.72
CA GLY A 456 -6.76 -4.26 -2.83
C GLY A 456 -7.56 -3.91 -4.10
N ASP A 457 -8.84 -4.26 -4.19
CA ASP A 457 -9.66 -4.01 -5.38
C ASP A 457 -10.20 -2.58 -5.43
N ILE A 458 -10.28 -1.92 -4.28
CA ILE A 458 -10.81 -0.56 -4.11
C ILE A 458 -9.85 0.32 -3.31
N ASP A 459 -9.99 1.63 -3.43
CA ASP A 459 -9.24 2.62 -2.66
C ASP A 459 -10.12 3.86 -2.36
N ASN A 460 -9.65 4.73 -1.46
CA ASN A 460 -10.27 6.02 -1.12
C ASN A 460 -11.78 5.96 -0.85
N ILE A 461 -12.20 5.01 -0.02
CA ILE A 461 -13.60 4.89 0.40
C ILE A 461 -13.97 6.15 1.18
N SER A 462 -14.87 6.95 0.61
CA SER A 462 -15.21 8.29 1.07
C SER A 462 -16.63 8.31 1.61
N LEU A 463 -16.79 8.83 2.83
CA LEU A 463 -18.08 9.03 3.47
C LEU A 463 -18.50 10.49 3.30
N TYR A 464 -19.67 10.70 2.69
CA TYR A 464 -20.29 12.01 2.53
C TYR A 464 -21.52 12.12 3.42
N GLN A 465 -21.70 13.28 4.02
CA GLN A 465 -22.93 13.71 4.68
C GLN A 465 -23.57 14.81 3.85
N ASP A 466 -24.81 14.64 3.39
CA ASP A 466 -25.55 15.67 2.64
C ASP A 466 -24.71 16.30 1.50
N ASN A 467 -24.02 15.45 0.73
CA ASN A 467 -23.04 15.78 -0.33
C ASN A 467 -21.72 16.45 0.11
N LYS A 468 -21.45 16.60 1.40
CA LYS A 468 -20.17 17.09 1.93
C LYS A 468 -19.28 15.92 2.38
N LEU A 469 -18.03 15.87 1.92
CA LEU A 469 -17.06 14.87 2.41
C LEU A 469 -16.77 15.09 3.89
N ILE A 470 -16.90 14.05 4.71
CA ILE A 470 -16.68 14.11 6.16
C ILE A 470 -15.53 13.21 6.64
N ALA A 471 -15.32 12.07 5.99
CA ALA A 471 -14.25 11.14 6.33
C ALA A 471 -13.85 10.27 5.13
N THR A 472 -12.66 9.68 5.21
CA THR A 472 -12.13 8.75 4.22
C THR A 472 -11.48 7.56 4.92
N ALA A 473 -11.74 6.37 4.43
CA ALA A 473 -10.99 5.15 4.72
C ALA A 473 -10.16 4.81 3.47
N ARG A 474 -8.91 4.41 3.66
CA ARG A 474 -8.04 4.06 2.53
C ARG A 474 -8.49 2.76 1.88
N ASP A 475 -8.72 1.74 2.69
CA ASP A 475 -8.97 0.37 2.24
C ASP A 475 -10.03 -0.33 3.11
N LEU A 476 -10.32 -1.60 2.79
CA LEU A 476 -11.14 -2.47 3.63
C LEU A 476 -10.26 -3.17 4.68
N GLN A 477 -10.66 -3.09 5.94
CA GLN A 477 -10.06 -3.83 7.05
C GLN A 477 -11.01 -4.95 7.45
N ASN A 478 -10.60 -6.22 7.26
CA ASN A 478 -11.45 -7.40 7.51
C ASN A 478 -12.83 -7.29 6.83
N HIS A 479 -12.87 -6.94 5.54
CA HIS A 479 -14.08 -6.66 4.76
C HIS A 479 -14.94 -5.49 5.26
N LYS A 480 -14.44 -4.63 6.16
CA LYS A 480 -15.16 -3.44 6.64
C LYS A 480 -14.49 -2.15 6.20
N ALA A 481 -15.29 -1.15 5.82
CA ALA A 481 -14.86 0.24 5.70
C ALA A 481 -15.13 0.95 7.05
N ILE A 482 -14.08 1.36 7.76
CA ILE A 482 -14.17 1.92 9.12
C ILE A 482 -13.84 3.42 9.09
N PHE A 483 -14.71 4.23 9.68
CA PHE A 483 -14.59 5.68 9.75
C PHE A 483 -14.57 6.14 11.21
N ASP A 484 -13.45 6.75 11.62
CA ASP A 484 -13.35 7.49 12.88
C ASP A 484 -13.86 8.92 12.67
N LEU A 485 -14.92 9.28 13.39
CA LEU A 485 -15.56 10.59 13.31
C LEU A 485 -15.35 11.40 14.60
N SER A 486 -14.53 10.93 15.55
CA SER A 486 -14.35 11.57 16.87
C SER A 486 -13.94 13.04 16.84
N LYS A 487 -13.29 13.49 15.75
CA LYS A 487 -12.91 14.89 15.52
C LYS A 487 -13.96 15.68 14.73
N ASN A 488 -14.80 15.00 13.96
CA ASN A 488 -15.80 15.57 13.05
C ASN A 488 -17.14 14.83 13.20
N ASN A 489 -17.69 14.85 14.42
CA ASN A 489 -18.91 14.10 14.72
C ASN A 489 -20.07 14.53 13.83
N ILE A 490 -20.88 13.55 13.39
CA ILE A 490 -22.13 13.83 12.70
C ILE A 490 -23.21 14.08 13.74
N THR A 491 -23.89 15.22 13.66
CA THR A 491 -25.02 15.52 14.54
C THR A 491 -26.33 15.21 13.82
N VAL A 492 -27.12 14.30 14.39
CA VAL A 492 -28.49 14.03 13.95
C VAL A 492 -29.44 14.86 14.82
N ALA A 493 -30.16 15.79 14.20
CA ALA A 493 -31.11 16.64 14.89
C ALA A 493 -32.50 15.99 14.94
N ASN A 494 -33.30 16.37 15.94
CA ASN A 494 -34.64 15.86 16.17
C ASN A 494 -35.48 15.97 14.89
N ASN A 495 -36.06 14.85 14.44
CA ASN A 495 -36.91 14.76 13.25
C ASN A 495 -36.27 15.30 11.95
N LYS A 496 -34.94 15.41 11.88
CA LYS A 496 -34.20 15.84 10.69
C LYS A 496 -33.21 14.73 10.30
N PRO A 497 -33.59 13.84 9.35
CA PRO A 497 -32.70 12.78 8.91
C PRO A 497 -31.44 13.35 8.26
N VAL A 498 -30.34 12.62 8.40
CA VAL A 498 -29.06 12.89 7.77
C VAL A 498 -28.82 11.85 6.69
N GLU A 499 -28.49 12.28 5.47
CA GLU A 499 -28.13 11.37 4.38
C GLU A 499 -26.62 11.09 4.42
N LEU A 500 -26.27 9.80 4.47
CA LEU A 500 -24.91 9.31 4.29
C LEU A 500 -24.77 8.64 2.93
N MET A 501 -23.73 9.00 2.20
CA MET A 501 -23.36 8.35 0.94
C MET A 501 -21.95 7.79 1.03
N LEU A 502 -21.79 6.52 0.63
CA LEU A 502 -20.50 5.89 0.47
C LEU A 502 -20.08 5.95 -0.97
N LYS A 503 -18.87 6.45 -1.22
CA LYS A 503 -18.24 6.44 -2.52
C LYS A 503 -16.91 5.69 -2.46
N ALA A 504 -16.53 5.00 -3.53
CA ALA A 504 -15.23 4.31 -3.59
C ALA A 504 -14.57 4.49 -4.96
N ASP A 505 -13.24 4.45 -4.99
CA ASP A 505 -12.49 4.33 -6.24
C ASP A 505 -12.33 2.83 -6.54
N ILE A 506 -12.66 2.42 -7.77
CA ILE A 506 -12.56 1.03 -8.21
C ILE A 506 -11.24 0.86 -8.95
N LEU A 507 -10.33 0.05 -8.40
CA LEU A 507 -8.98 -0.11 -8.95
C LEU A 507 -8.85 -1.34 -9.85
N LYS A 508 -9.17 -2.52 -9.32
CA LYS A 508 -8.99 -3.83 -9.98
C LYS A 508 -10.05 -4.83 -9.51
N GLY A 509 -9.84 -6.13 -9.76
CA GLY A 509 -10.78 -7.18 -9.37
C GLY A 509 -11.89 -7.36 -10.40
N GLU A 510 -11.54 -7.63 -11.68
CA GLU A 510 -12.55 -7.86 -12.71
C GLU A 510 -13.53 -8.97 -12.29
N ASN A 511 -14.83 -8.70 -12.40
CA ASN A 511 -15.95 -9.53 -11.95
C ASN A 511 -16.12 -9.68 -10.43
N THR A 512 -15.34 -8.99 -9.60
CA THR A 512 -15.65 -8.90 -8.17
C THR A 512 -16.81 -7.93 -7.94
N THR A 513 -17.40 -8.00 -6.75
CA THR A 513 -18.61 -7.24 -6.41
C THR A 513 -18.42 -6.44 -5.13
N LEU A 514 -19.10 -5.30 -5.03
CA LEU A 514 -19.07 -4.44 -3.86
C LEU A 514 -20.49 -4.10 -3.43
N LYS A 515 -20.79 -4.30 -2.14
CA LYS A 515 -22.07 -3.98 -1.51
C LYS A 515 -21.82 -3.63 -0.05
N PHE A 516 -22.15 -2.41 0.38
CA PHE A 516 -21.97 -2.00 1.76
C PHE A 516 -23.28 -2.08 2.55
N VAL A 517 -23.21 -2.65 3.75
CA VAL A 517 -24.33 -2.73 4.69
C VAL A 517 -23.87 -2.38 6.10
N PHE A 518 -24.83 -2.01 6.96
CA PHE A 518 -24.63 -2.07 8.40
C PHE A 518 -24.94 -3.49 8.86
N ASP A 519 -23.95 -4.22 9.33
CA ASP A 519 -24.08 -5.65 9.68
C ASP A 519 -24.66 -5.86 11.08
N SER A 520 -24.34 -4.95 12.01
CA SER A 520 -24.76 -5.01 13.40
C SER A 520 -25.03 -3.62 13.99
N PRO A 521 -25.80 -3.50 15.10
CA PRO A 521 -26.03 -2.21 15.75
C PRO A 521 -24.76 -1.55 16.28
N ASN A 522 -23.69 -2.33 16.51
CA ASN A 522 -22.40 -1.82 17.01
C ASN A 522 -21.52 -1.24 15.90
N ASP A 523 -21.89 -1.42 14.62
CA ASP A 523 -21.18 -0.79 13.51
C ASP A 523 -21.34 0.75 13.52
N ILE A 524 -22.16 1.31 14.41
CA ILE A 524 -22.31 2.75 14.58
C ILE A 524 -22.30 3.14 16.06
N LYS A 525 -21.46 4.11 16.44
CA LYS A 525 -21.38 4.62 17.82
C LYS A 525 -22.14 5.92 17.95
N VAL A 526 -23.32 5.86 18.58
CA VAL A 526 -24.22 7.00 18.77
C VAL A 526 -24.44 7.36 20.23
N LYS A 527 -24.30 8.64 20.56
CA LYS A 527 -24.50 9.18 21.91
C LYS A 527 -25.51 10.32 21.90
N GLY A 528 -26.46 10.29 22.83
CA GLY A 528 -27.38 11.38 23.10
C GLY A 528 -26.63 12.59 23.67
N LEU A 529 -26.86 13.77 23.10
CA LEU A 529 -26.14 14.99 23.49
C LEU A 529 -26.70 15.64 24.76
N THR A 530 -27.96 15.34 25.12
CA THR A 530 -28.59 15.96 26.29
C THR A 530 -28.32 15.12 27.53
N GLN A 531 -28.56 13.80 27.45
CA GLN A 531 -28.46 12.91 28.61
C GLN A 531 -27.12 12.19 28.71
N GLY A 532 -26.34 12.15 27.62
CA GLY A 532 -25.02 11.53 27.60
C GLY A 532 -25.02 9.99 27.58
N PHE A 533 -26.18 9.35 27.41
CA PHE A 533 -26.28 7.90 27.21
C PHE A 533 -26.03 7.51 25.75
N ASN A 534 -25.53 6.29 25.51
CA ASN A 534 -25.50 5.76 24.14
C ASN A 534 -26.91 5.32 23.74
N LEU A 535 -27.29 5.60 22.50
CA LEU A 535 -28.64 5.36 22.01
C LEU A 535 -28.74 4.02 21.30
N THR A 536 -29.88 3.35 21.43
CA THR A 536 -30.16 2.15 20.62
C THR A 536 -30.35 2.52 19.16
N VAL A 537 -29.86 1.67 18.27
CA VAL A 537 -30.00 1.80 16.82
C VAL A 537 -30.82 0.64 16.27
N SER A 538 -31.76 0.94 15.40
CA SER A 538 -32.60 -0.07 14.72
C SER A 538 -32.83 0.26 13.24
N GLY A 539 -33.25 -0.75 12.47
CA GLY A 539 -33.78 -0.55 11.14
C GLY A 539 -35.28 -0.18 11.18
N VAL A 540 -35.79 0.43 10.10
CA VAL A 540 -37.22 0.79 10.00
C VAL A 540 -38.11 -0.44 9.76
N SER A 541 -37.63 -1.39 8.95
CA SER A 541 -38.34 -2.62 8.54
C SER A 541 -37.46 -3.87 8.48
N GLU A 542 -36.15 -3.71 8.67
CA GLU A 542 -35.15 -4.78 8.65
C GLU A 542 -34.53 -4.90 10.04
N ASN A 543 -34.43 -6.14 10.56
CA ASN A 543 -33.41 -6.41 11.56
C ASN A 543 -32.05 -6.35 10.85
N PHE A 544 -31.01 -5.94 11.58
CA PHE A 544 -29.65 -6.01 11.05
C PHE A 544 -29.37 -7.40 10.42
N PRO A 545 -28.70 -7.47 9.25
CA PRO A 545 -28.03 -6.39 8.51
C PRO A 545 -28.95 -5.41 7.74
N ILE A 546 -28.68 -4.11 7.82
CA ILE A 546 -29.44 -3.04 7.12
C ILE A 546 -28.74 -2.68 5.80
N GLY A 547 -29.49 -2.75 4.69
CA GLY A 547 -28.99 -2.48 3.34
C GLY A 547 -28.86 -3.71 2.45
N LEU A 548 -29.37 -4.86 2.90
CA LEU A 548 -29.50 -6.04 2.05
C LEU A 548 -30.57 -5.84 0.98
N GLY A 549 -31.66 -5.14 1.30
CA GLY A 549 -32.80 -4.92 0.41
C GLY A 549 -33.56 -6.20 0.06
N GLY A 550 -34.53 -6.09 -0.84
CA GLY A 550 -35.40 -7.21 -1.23
C GLY A 550 -34.74 -8.26 -2.15
N SER A 551 -33.52 -8.00 -2.65
CA SER A 551 -32.77 -8.92 -3.51
C SER A 551 -31.27 -8.82 -3.25
N ASP A 552 -30.52 -9.88 -3.57
CA ASP A 552 -29.06 -9.87 -3.46
C ASP A 552 -28.41 -8.73 -4.29
N ALA A 553 -29.04 -8.37 -5.41
CA ALA A 553 -28.60 -7.36 -6.34
C ALA A 553 -28.80 -5.90 -5.87
N TYR A 554 -29.56 -5.68 -4.80
CA TYR A 554 -29.84 -4.37 -4.25
C TYR A 554 -28.54 -3.63 -3.87
N ASN A 555 -28.36 -2.42 -4.43
CA ASN A 555 -27.17 -1.57 -4.25
C ASN A 555 -25.84 -2.31 -4.47
N LYS A 556 -25.84 -3.37 -5.29
CA LYS A 556 -24.65 -4.15 -5.62
C LYS A 556 -23.99 -3.63 -6.88
N VAL A 557 -22.67 -3.51 -6.84
CA VAL A 557 -21.81 -3.20 -7.98
C VAL A 557 -21.04 -4.43 -8.41
N VAL A 558 -20.85 -4.59 -9.72
CA VAL A 558 -19.96 -5.58 -10.33
C VAL A 558 -18.87 -4.83 -11.08
N PHE A 559 -17.61 -5.13 -10.78
CA PHE A 559 -16.48 -4.52 -11.46
C PHE A 559 -16.32 -5.15 -12.84
N LYS A 560 -16.28 -4.33 -13.88
CA LYS A 560 -16.14 -4.78 -15.25
C LYS A 560 -15.01 -4.05 -15.94
N ARG A 561 -14.32 -4.77 -16.82
CA ARG A 561 -13.41 -4.18 -17.78
C ARG A 561 -14.21 -3.85 -19.03
N ILE A 562 -14.62 -2.58 -19.19
CA ILE A 562 -15.04 -2.12 -20.51
C ILE A 562 -13.75 -1.97 -21.31
N GLY A 563 -13.51 -2.97 -22.16
CA GLY A 563 -12.25 -3.18 -22.85
C GLY A 563 -11.95 -2.09 -23.89
N ILE A 564 -10.70 -2.12 -24.34
CA ILE A 564 -10.27 -1.42 -25.54
C ILE A 564 -10.70 -2.19 -26.78
N GLY A 565 -11.18 -1.48 -27.80
CA GLY A 565 -11.41 -2.05 -29.13
C GLY A 565 -10.25 -1.68 -30.04
N LEU A 566 -9.43 -2.66 -30.45
CA LEU A 566 -8.44 -2.46 -31.51
C LEU A 566 -9.01 -3.04 -32.81
N ILE A 567 -9.05 -2.22 -33.87
CA ILE A 567 -9.54 -2.63 -35.18
C ILE A 567 -8.60 -2.13 -36.27
N ALA A 568 -8.49 -2.88 -37.37
CA ALA A 568 -7.84 -2.41 -38.57
C ALA A 568 -8.77 -1.42 -39.30
N SER A 569 -8.22 -0.27 -39.67
CA SER A 569 -8.95 0.73 -40.44
C SER A 569 -8.55 0.69 -41.91
N LYS A 570 -9.48 1.02 -42.79
CA LYS A 570 -9.22 1.13 -44.22
C LYS A 570 -8.20 2.25 -44.51
N ILE A 571 -7.21 1.93 -45.34
CA ILE A 571 -6.27 2.91 -45.90
C ILE A 571 -6.94 3.56 -47.12
N GLU A 572 -6.70 4.86 -47.31
CA GLU A 572 -7.25 5.59 -48.45
C GLU A 572 -6.72 5.02 -49.77
N GLU A 573 -7.56 4.97 -50.79
CA GLU A 573 -7.23 4.29 -52.05
C GLU A 573 -5.92 4.79 -52.68
N LYS A 574 -5.65 6.10 -52.59
CA LYS A 574 -4.41 6.71 -53.08
C LYS A 574 -3.13 6.19 -52.38
N ASP A 575 -3.25 5.70 -51.15
CA ASP A 575 -2.13 5.23 -50.33
C ASP A 575 -2.06 3.69 -50.28
N THR A 576 -2.96 2.98 -50.98
CA THR A 576 -2.95 1.51 -51.05
C THR A 576 -1.88 0.94 -51.99
N LYS A 577 -1.39 1.78 -52.91
CA LYS A 577 -0.30 1.42 -53.83
C LYS A 577 1.02 1.89 -53.24
N ILE A 578 1.90 0.94 -52.96
CA ILE A 578 3.22 1.23 -52.41
C ILE A 578 4.29 0.85 -53.43
N PHE A 579 5.34 1.64 -53.54
CA PHE A 579 6.36 1.47 -54.57
C PHE A 579 7.70 1.04 -53.98
N ARG A 580 8.48 0.27 -54.75
CA ARG A 580 9.87 -0.08 -54.39
C ARG A 580 10.66 1.16 -53.97
N GLY A 581 11.42 1.05 -52.89
CA GLY A 581 12.29 2.13 -52.40
C GLY A 581 11.55 3.33 -51.79
N GLN A 582 10.21 3.33 -51.80
CA GLN A 582 9.42 4.44 -51.28
C GLN A 582 9.59 4.57 -49.76
N ALA A 583 10.08 5.72 -49.32
CA ALA A 583 10.17 6.08 -47.90
C ALA A 583 8.81 6.46 -47.32
N ASP A 584 8.71 6.51 -45.99
CA ASP A 584 7.53 6.98 -45.24
C ASP A 584 6.19 6.36 -45.69
N THR A 585 6.24 5.09 -46.11
CA THR A 585 5.09 4.37 -46.66
C THR A 585 4.22 3.81 -45.54
N ILE A 586 2.90 3.93 -45.64
CA ILE A 586 1.94 3.37 -44.68
C ILE A 586 1.74 1.87 -44.98
N PHE A 587 2.20 1.01 -44.08
CA PHE A 587 2.02 -0.45 -44.14
C PHE A 587 0.75 -0.93 -43.42
N GLY A 588 0.18 -0.11 -42.53
CA GLY A 588 -1.04 -0.44 -41.80
C GLY A 588 -1.65 0.77 -41.12
N LYS A 589 -2.97 0.75 -40.94
CA LYS A 589 -3.74 1.77 -40.19
C LYS A 589 -4.65 1.06 -39.20
N PHE A 590 -4.59 1.47 -37.94
CA PHE A 590 -5.33 0.86 -36.86
C PHE A 590 -6.02 1.91 -36.02
N GLU A 591 -7.20 1.58 -35.51
CA GLU A 591 -8.00 2.42 -34.63
C GLU A 591 -8.15 1.73 -33.28
N LEU A 592 -7.80 2.46 -32.23
CA LEU A 592 -7.95 2.05 -30.85
C LEU A 592 -9.06 2.89 -30.21
N ARG A 593 -10.15 2.22 -29.82
CA ARG A 593 -11.28 2.79 -29.10
C ARG A 593 -11.13 2.50 -27.62
N ASN A 594 -11.10 3.55 -26.82
CA ASN A 594 -11.20 3.46 -25.37
C ASN A 594 -12.60 3.88 -24.94
N ALA A 595 -13.39 2.96 -24.39
CA ALA A 595 -14.75 3.23 -23.88
C ALA A 595 -14.81 3.32 -22.34
N GLY A 596 -13.64 3.33 -21.68
CA GLY A 596 -13.52 3.40 -20.23
C GLY A 596 -12.80 4.68 -19.77
N GLU A 597 -12.10 4.55 -18.65
CA GLU A 597 -11.25 5.59 -18.07
C GLU A 597 -9.99 5.85 -18.90
N ASN A 598 -9.19 6.85 -18.53
CA ASN A 598 -7.88 7.08 -19.17
C ASN A 598 -7.04 5.79 -19.11
N ILE A 599 -6.44 5.39 -20.22
CA ILE A 599 -5.54 4.25 -20.29
C ILE A 599 -4.13 4.66 -20.69
N PHE A 600 -3.15 3.82 -20.35
CA PHE A 600 -1.75 4.02 -20.70
C PHE A 600 -1.21 2.77 -21.38
N LEU A 601 -0.91 2.87 -22.67
CA LEU A 601 -0.42 1.74 -23.45
C LEU A 601 0.98 1.35 -22.99
N GLN A 602 1.15 0.08 -22.66
CA GLN A 602 2.41 -0.45 -22.13
C GLN A 602 3.24 -1.07 -23.24
N ARG A 603 2.70 -2.09 -23.93
CA ARG A 603 3.44 -2.83 -24.96
C ARG A 603 2.54 -3.20 -26.13
N VAL A 604 3.14 -3.29 -27.31
CA VAL A 604 2.51 -3.85 -28.51
C VAL A 604 3.35 -5.00 -29.05
N LYS A 605 2.70 -6.13 -29.31
CA LYS A 605 3.28 -7.20 -30.12
C LYS A 605 2.85 -6.96 -31.57
N LEU A 606 3.82 -6.80 -32.46
CA LEU A 606 3.62 -6.50 -33.87
C LEU A 606 4.39 -7.49 -34.73
N ARG A 607 3.77 -8.00 -35.79
CA ARG A 607 4.40 -8.84 -36.81
C ARG A 607 4.17 -8.20 -38.18
N VAL A 608 5.19 -8.22 -39.04
CA VAL A 608 5.04 -7.93 -40.46
C VAL A 608 5.04 -9.25 -41.21
N GLU A 609 3.88 -9.63 -41.73
CA GLU A 609 3.71 -10.81 -42.58
C GLU A 609 4.10 -10.47 -44.02
N LYS A 610 4.80 -11.41 -44.65
CA LYS A 610 5.39 -11.27 -45.99
C LYS A 610 4.79 -12.33 -46.90
N PHE A 611 4.38 -11.95 -48.10
CA PHE A 611 3.79 -12.85 -49.07
C PHE A 611 4.47 -12.71 -50.43
N ASN A 612 4.33 -13.73 -51.28
CA ASN A 612 4.86 -13.76 -52.65
C ASN A 612 6.36 -13.43 -52.73
N GLY A 613 7.16 -13.99 -51.82
CA GLY A 613 8.62 -13.80 -51.82
C GLY A 613 9.08 -12.39 -51.42
N ALA A 614 8.25 -11.61 -50.73
CA ALA A 614 8.62 -10.28 -50.29
C ALA A 614 9.87 -10.29 -49.37
N PRO A 615 10.85 -9.40 -49.60
CA PRO A 615 12.05 -9.29 -48.77
C PRO A 615 11.73 -8.70 -47.38
N ASP A 616 12.64 -8.85 -46.43
CA ASP A 616 12.54 -8.18 -45.13
C ASP A 616 12.63 -6.66 -45.25
N ILE A 617 11.96 -5.95 -44.34
CA ILE A 617 12.07 -4.50 -44.23
C ILE A 617 13.48 -4.16 -43.75
N ALA A 618 14.21 -3.37 -44.55
CA ALA A 618 15.63 -3.07 -44.34
C ALA A 618 15.90 -1.82 -43.48
N ASP A 619 14.84 -1.12 -43.07
CA ASP A 619 14.85 0.11 -42.29
C ASP A 619 13.91 0.00 -41.08
N ASP A 620 14.05 0.92 -40.14
CA ASP A 620 13.22 0.95 -38.93
C ASP A 620 11.75 1.22 -39.26
N ILE A 621 10.86 0.63 -38.46
CA ILE A 621 9.42 0.82 -38.56
C ILE A 621 8.96 1.82 -37.50
N TYR A 622 8.08 2.74 -37.88
CA TYR A 622 7.51 3.75 -37.01
C TYR A 622 6.03 3.46 -36.77
N VAL A 623 5.61 3.52 -35.50
CA VAL A 623 4.20 3.62 -35.14
C VAL A 623 3.90 5.08 -34.87
N MET A 624 3.00 5.70 -35.64
CA MET A 624 2.74 7.13 -35.57
C MET A 624 1.25 7.42 -35.36
N GLU A 625 0.92 8.37 -34.49
CA GLU A 625 -0.46 8.83 -34.37
C GLU A 625 -0.86 9.63 -35.63
N THR A 626 -2.00 9.28 -36.23
CA THR A 626 -2.40 9.81 -37.54
C THR A 626 -2.73 11.30 -37.53
N LYS A 627 -3.26 11.84 -36.42
CA LYS A 627 -3.68 13.25 -36.33
C LYS A 627 -2.51 14.17 -36.07
N THR A 628 -1.70 13.86 -35.05
CA THR A 628 -0.57 14.67 -34.61
C THR A 628 0.71 14.43 -35.42
N LYS A 629 0.79 13.28 -36.12
CA LYS A 629 2.01 12.75 -36.76
C LYS A 629 3.13 12.48 -35.76
N GLU A 630 2.83 12.41 -34.46
CA GLU A 630 3.80 12.08 -33.43
C GLU A 630 4.22 10.61 -33.54
N LYS A 631 5.52 10.35 -33.42
CA LYS A 631 6.06 8.99 -33.36
C LYS A 631 5.80 8.43 -31.96
N ILE A 632 4.90 7.45 -31.87
CA ILE A 632 4.60 6.73 -30.64
C ILE A 632 5.78 5.82 -30.28
N VAL A 633 6.31 5.06 -31.26
CA VAL A 633 7.48 4.21 -31.05
C VAL A 633 8.24 3.93 -32.35
N ILE A 634 9.55 3.68 -32.21
CA ILE A 634 10.44 3.19 -33.26
C ILE A 634 10.74 1.72 -32.99
N ILE A 635 10.57 0.88 -34.00
CA ILE A 635 10.81 -0.55 -33.99
C ILE A 635 12.02 -0.81 -34.89
N GLY A 636 13.12 -1.26 -34.28
CA GLY A 636 14.32 -1.64 -35.02
C GLY A 636 14.03 -2.77 -36.02
N LYS A 637 14.55 -2.64 -37.24
CA LYS A 637 14.35 -3.61 -38.33
C LYS A 637 14.63 -5.07 -37.96
N GLU A 638 15.62 -5.29 -37.10
CA GLU A 638 16.01 -6.61 -36.62
C GLU A 638 14.90 -7.32 -35.83
N LYS A 639 13.97 -6.58 -35.23
CA LYS A 639 12.88 -7.14 -34.41
C LYS A 639 11.73 -7.72 -35.22
N VAL A 640 11.65 -7.36 -36.50
CA VAL A 640 10.58 -7.75 -37.42
C VAL A 640 11.10 -8.60 -38.60
N ALA A 641 12.42 -8.74 -38.72
CA ALA A 641 13.07 -9.57 -39.73
C ALA A 641 12.62 -11.04 -39.61
N GLY A 642 12.51 -11.73 -40.75
CA GLY A 642 12.10 -13.14 -40.79
C GLY A 642 10.65 -13.39 -40.39
N GLY A 643 9.83 -12.35 -40.23
CA GLY A 643 8.44 -12.48 -39.79
C GLY A 643 8.29 -12.75 -38.28
N VAL A 644 9.29 -12.39 -37.48
CA VAL A 644 9.26 -12.49 -36.01
C VAL A 644 8.23 -11.52 -35.41
N ILE A 645 7.68 -11.87 -34.24
CA ILE A 645 6.84 -10.96 -33.45
C ILE A 645 7.77 -10.02 -32.67
N ALA A 646 7.72 -8.74 -33.01
CA ALA A 646 8.35 -7.67 -32.26
C ALA A 646 7.51 -7.33 -31.03
N ASP A 647 8.07 -7.49 -29.83
CA ASP A 647 7.46 -7.08 -28.57
C ASP A 647 8.07 -5.74 -28.11
N ILE A 648 7.28 -4.67 -28.17
CA ILE A 648 7.77 -3.29 -28.13
C ILE A 648 7.07 -2.50 -27.02
N SER A 649 7.84 -1.77 -26.22
CA SER A 649 7.31 -0.84 -25.23
C SER A 649 6.75 0.42 -25.90
N LEU A 650 5.56 0.85 -25.49
CA LEU A 650 4.88 2.07 -25.94
C LEU A 650 5.07 3.24 -24.97
N GLY A 651 5.94 3.10 -23.96
CA GLY A 651 6.36 4.22 -23.11
C GLY A 651 5.23 4.89 -22.32
N ASN A 652 4.18 4.15 -21.92
CA ASN A 652 2.99 4.69 -21.25
C ASN A 652 2.21 5.71 -22.10
N TYR A 653 2.11 5.50 -23.42
CA TYR A 653 1.33 6.39 -24.28
C TYR A 653 -0.11 6.52 -23.78
N LYS A 654 -0.53 7.74 -23.43
CA LYS A 654 -1.83 8.01 -22.80
C LYS A 654 -2.94 8.08 -23.85
N VAL A 655 -4.03 7.38 -23.61
CA VAL A 655 -5.28 7.50 -24.37
C VAL A 655 -6.39 7.93 -23.42
N ALA A 656 -7.03 9.05 -23.74
CA ALA A 656 -8.05 9.62 -22.85
C ALA A 656 -9.29 8.73 -22.75
N ALA A 657 -10.03 8.88 -21.65
CA ALA A 657 -11.33 8.26 -21.45
C ALA A 657 -12.28 8.59 -22.61
N ASN A 658 -13.05 7.61 -23.08
CA ASN A 658 -13.99 7.75 -24.21
C ASN A 658 -13.36 8.30 -25.50
N ALA A 659 -12.05 8.13 -25.69
CA ALA A 659 -11.33 8.60 -26.86
C ALA A 659 -11.09 7.48 -27.88
N THR A 660 -11.05 7.88 -29.15
CA THR A 660 -10.59 7.03 -30.25
C THR A 660 -9.32 7.65 -30.83
N ILE A 661 -8.24 6.88 -30.84
CA ILE A 661 -7.01 7.24 -31.54
C ILE A 661 -6.84 6.35 -32.76
N THR A 662 -6.17 6.87 -33.78
CA THR A 662 -5.81 6.11 -34.96
C THR A 662 -4.32 6.25 -35.17
N PHE A 663 -3.63 5.15 -35.44
CA PHE A 663 -2.19 5.12 -35.70
C PHE A 663 -1.85 4.42 -37.01
N TRP A 664 -0.75 4.86 -37.61
CA TRP A 664 -0.12 4.26 -38.77
C TRP A 664 1.08 3.43 -38.35
N VAL A 665 1.32 2.35 -39.09
CA VAL A 665 2.60 1.65 -39.11
C VAL A 665 3.28 2.02 -40.41
N VAL A 666 4.45 2.64 -40.32
CA VAL A 666 5.14 3.28 -41.44
C VAL A 666 6.56 2.75 -41.57
N ALA A 667 6.99 2.44 -42.78
CA ALA A 667 8.33 1.96 -43.06
C ALA A 667 8.76 2.34 -44.49
N LYS A 668 10.04 2.15 -44.82
CA LYS A 668 10.53 2.21 -46.20
C LYS A 668 10.30 0.87 -46.90
N VAL A 669 9.78 0.90 -48.13
CA VAL A 669 9.65 -0.31 -48.95
C VAL A 669 11.05 -0.76 -49.41
N PRO A 670 11.42 -2.05 -49.25
CA PRO A 670 12.75 -2.52 -49.63
C PRO A 670 13.10 -2.27 -51.12
N GLU A 671 14.36 -1.94 -51.38
CA GLU A 671 14.87 -1.65 -52.73
C GLU A 671 14.87 -2.88 -53.65
N ASN A 672 14.92 -4.08 -53.08
CA ASN A 672 14.87 -5.33 -53.82
C ASN A 672 13.46 -5.91 -53.97
N SER A 673 12.41 -5.22 -53.50
CA SER A 673 11.03 -5.68 -53.66
C SER A 673 10.60 -5.72 -55.13
N GLN A 674 9.74 -6.67 -55.49
CA GLN A 674 9.23 -6.87 -56.84
C GLN A 674 7.72 -6.62 -56.89
N THR A 675 7.21 -6.31 -58.09
CA THR A 675 5.78 -6.18 -58.34
C THR A 675 5.04 -7.43 -57.90
N GLY A 676 4.04 -7.26 -57.03
CA GLY A 676 3.23 -8.37 -56.49
C GLY A 676 3.74 -8.98 -55.18
N ASN A 677 4.91 -8.55 -54.68
CA ASN A 677 5.25 -8.75 -53.26
C ASN A 677 4.19 -8.07 -52.39
N ASN A 678 3.81 -8.70 -51.27
CA ASN A 678 2.83 -8.11 -50.36
C ASN A 678 3.31 -8.15 -48.91
N TYR A 679 2.85 -7.16 -48.15
CA TYR A 679 3.07 -7.03 -46.71
C TYR A 679 1.74 -6.86 -45.99
N GLN A 680 1.61 -7.47 -44.81
CA GLN A 680 0.47 -7.22 -43.91
C GLN A 680 0.98 -7.05 -42.48
N VAL A 681 0.57 -5.96 -41.83
CA VAL A 681 0.91 -5.75 -40.42
C VAL A 681 -0.14 -6.43 -39.55
N ASN A 682 0.29 -7.24 -38.59
CA ASN A 682 -0.57 -7.94 -37.65
C ASN A 682 -0.21 -7.55 -36.22
N ILE A 683 -1.21 -7.19 -35.41
CA ILE A 683 -1.07 -6.87 -33.99
C ILE A 683 -1.76 -7.96 -33.17
N PRO A 684 -1.04 -9.04 -32.78
CA PRO A 684 -1.61 -10.11 -31.97
C PRO A 684 -1.95 -9.68 -30.54
N GLU A 685 -1.23 -8.72 -29.97
CA GLU A 685 -1.37 -8.37 -28.56
C GLU A 685 -1.09 -6.89 -28.30
N LEU A 686 -1.89 -6.28 -27.44
CA LEU A 686 -1.71 -4.92 -26.95
C LEU A 686 -1.97 -4.90 -25.44
N SER A 687 -1.00 -4.43 -24.66
CA SER A 687 -1.13 -4.28 -23.22
C SER A 687 -1.25 -2.83 -22.78
N TYR A 688 -2.00 -2.60 -21.70
CA TYR A 688 -2.36 -1.28 -21.21
C TYR A 688 -2.65 -1.30 -19.70
N LYS A 689 -2.58 -0.12 -19.08
CA LYS A 689 -2.97 0.16 -17.69
C LYS A 689 -4.18 1.08 -17.67
N ILE A 690 -5.01 1.03 -16.63
CA ILE A 690 -6.19 1.89 -16.49
C ILE A 690 -5.93 2.90 -15.35
N GLY A 691 -5.88 4.18 -15.67
CA GLY A 691 -5.54 5.22 -14.70
C GLY A 691 -4.11 5.09 -14.18
N LEU A 692 -3.92 5.24 -12.86
CA LEU A 692 -2.62 5.09 -12.20
C LEU A 692 -2.43 3.70 -11.57
N ASP A 693 -3.21 2.71 -12.01
CA ASP A 693 -3.03 1.35 -11.55
C ASP A 693 -1.65 0.79 -11.97
N ASN A 694 -1.16 -0.17 -11.20
CA ASN A 694 0.03 -0.95 -11.57
C ASN A 694 -0.36 -2.27 -12.27
N THR A 695 -1.64 -2.54 -12.43
CA THR A 695 -2.15 -3.77 -13.04
C THR A 695 -2.13 -3.63 -14.56
N GLU A 696 -1.33 -4.46 -15.22
CA GLU A 696 -1.28 -4.50 -16.68
C GLU A 696 -2.36 -5.44 -17.22
N TYR A 697 -3.18 -4.93 -18.11
CA TYR A 697 -4.20 -5.67 -18.86
C TYR A 697 -3.71 -5.95 -20.27
N VAL A 698 -4.18 -7.06 -20.83
CA VAL A 698 -3.81 -7.49 -22.18
C VAL A 698 -5.07 -7.71 -23.02
N GLN A 699 -5.03 -7.22 -24.25
CA GLN A 699 -5.93 -7.58 -25.34
C GLN A 699 -5.20 -8.55 -26.27
N THR A 700 -5.74 -9.75 -26.47
CA THR A 700 -5.12 -10.85 -27.22
C THR A 700 -5.84 -11.18 -28.53
N THR A 701 -6.90 -10.43 -28.87
CA THR A 701 -7.55 -10.59 -30.17
C THR A 701 -6.67 -9.99 -31.27
N ALA A 702 -6.10 -10.86 -32.09
CA ALA A 702 -5.22 -10.45 -33.17
C ALA A 702 -5.94 -9.55 -34.19
N THR A 703 -5.33 -8.42 -34.50
CA THR A 703 -5.86 -7.45 -35.46
C THR A 703 -4.94 -7.38 -36.68
N ALA A 704 -5.39 -7.94 -37.79
CA ALA A 704 -4.67 -7.91 -39.07
C ALA A 704 -5.04 -6.66 -39.86
N GLY A 705 -4.03 -5.88 -40.25
CA GLY A 705 -4.16 -4.70 -41.10
C GLY A 705 -4.51 -5.07 -42.55
N GLN A 706 -4.70 -4.04 -43.38
CA GLN A 706 -4.90 -4.22 -44.81
C GLN A 706 -3.65 -4.81 -45.49
N LEU A 707 -3.84 -5.72 -46.46
CA LEU A 707 -2.76 -6.24 -47.29
C LEU A 707 -2.25 -5.15 -48.25
N MET A 708 -0.96 -4.85 -48.19
CA MET A 708 -0.31 -3.82 -49.00
C MET A 708 0.48 -4.47 -50.13
N ARG A 709 0.24 -4.02 -51.37
CA ARG A 709 0.86 -4.58 -52.58
C ARG A 709 1.95 -3.66 -53.12
N VAL A 710 3.12 -4.23 -53.36
CA VAL A 710 4.26 -3.51 -53.95
C VAL A 710 4.14 -3.46 -55.46
N TYR A 711 4.43 -2.28 -55.99
CA TYR A 711 4.64 -1.98 -57.40
C TYR A 711 6.12 -1.62 -57.61
N ALA A 712 6.77 -2.24 -58.57
CA ALA A 712 8.20 -2.06 -58.84
C ALA A 712 8.40 -1.75 -60.32
N PRO A 713 8.32 -0.46 -60.72
CA PRO A 713 8.38 -0.06 -62.12
C PRO A 713 9.65 -0.57 -62.81
N ARG A 714 9.49 -1.09 -64.02
CA ARG A 714 10.60 -1.64 -64.83
C ARG A 714 10.58 -1.12 -66.25
N LEU A 715 11.76 -0.99 -66.83
CA LEU A 715 11.96 -0.60 -68.22
C LEU A 715 12.84 -1.64 -68.91
N ALA A 716 12.25 -2.42 -69.82
CA ALA A 716 12.99 -3.41 -70.60
C ALA A 716 13.42 -2.81 -71.94
N LEU A 717 14.69 -3.01 -72.30
CA LEU A 717 15.31 -2.49 -73.51
C LEU A 717 15.48 -3.63 -74.52
N THR A 718 14.99 -3.42 -75.75
CA THR A 718 15.18 -4.31 -76.91
C THR A 718 15.66 -3.55 -78.14
N ALA A 719 16.32 -4.23 -79.08
CA ALA A 719 16.82 -3.57 -80.28
C ALA A 719 15.60 -3.06 -81.07
N GLY A 720 15.66 -1.81 -81.52
CA GLY A 720 14.58 -1.22 -82.29
C GLY A 720 14.59 -1.70 -83.74
N VAL A 721 13.55 -1.33 -84.47
CA VAL A 721 13.49 -1.50 -85.93
C VAL A 721 13.82 -0.16 -86.56
N LEU A 722 14.74 -0.16 -87.52
CA LEU A 722 15.11 1.03 -88.29
C LEU A 722 14.08 1.27 -89.40
N SER A 723 13.67 2.53 -89.61
CA SER A 723 12.77 2.89 -90.71
C SER A 723 13.44 2.88 -92.08
N ASN A 724 14.78 2.96 -92.11
CA ASN A 724 15.60 2.98 -93.32
C ASN A 724 16.17 1.60 -93.67
N GLU A 725 15.72 0.53 -93.00
CA GLU A 725 16.16 -0.85 -93.22
C GLU A 725 17.71 -1.05 -93.12
N GLY A 726 18.41 -0.17 -92.38
CA GLY A 726 19.86 -0.23 -92.22
C GLY A 726 20.65 0.42 -93.36
N ILE A 727 20.00 1.18 -94.23
CA ILE A 727 20.64 1.86 -95.37
C ILE A 727 20.37 3.36 -95.29
N ALA A 728 21.41 4.16 -95.40
CA ALA A 728 21.29 5.60 -95.54
C ALA A 728 22.20 6.15 -96.64
N VAL A 729 21.96 7.39 -97.06
CA VAL A 729 22.73 8.06 -98.11
C VAL A 729 23.46 9.26 -97.51
N ALA A 730 24.75 9.37 -97.81
CA ALA A 730 25.59 10.49 -97.39
C ALA A 730 25.10 11.81 -97.98
N GLY A 731 25.21 12.91 -97.22
CA GLY A 731 24.78 14.26 -97.65
C GLY A 731 23.36 14.63 -97.22
N ASN A 732 22.64 13.73 -96.56
CA ASN A 732 21.27 13.95 -96.10
C ASN A 732 21.21 14.37 -94.63
N LYS A 733 20.16 15.12 -94.30
CA LYS A 733 19.85 15.57 -92.93
C LYS A 733 18.94 14.59 -92.19
N GLY A 734 19.09 14.48 -90.87
CA GLY A 734 18.21 13.73 -89.98
C GLY A 734 18.17 12.22 -90.26
N ILE A 735 19.27 11.65 -90.73
CA ILE A 735 19.38 10.22 -91.02
C ILE A 735 19.31 9.41 -89.73
N GLU A 736 18.53 8.33 -89.74
CA GLU A 736 18.47 7.36 -88.65
C GLU A 736 19.72 6.48 -88.62
N LEU A 737 20.47 6.55 -87.52
CA LEU A 737 21.75 5.85 -87.32
C LEU A 737 21.65 4.71 -86.29
N GLY A 738 20.54 4.59 -85.57
CA GLY A 738 20.30 3.53 -84.59
C GLY A 738 18.90 3.61 -84.03
N SER A 739 18.35 2.47 -83.61
CA SER A 739 16.99 2.36 -83.05
C SER A 739 16.97 1.41 -81.86
N PHE A 740 16.26 1.80 -80.81
CA PHE A 740 16.03 1.06 -79.56
C PHE A 740 14.54 1.07 -79.23
N LYS A 741 14.04 -0.03 -78.68
CA LYS A 741 12.67 -0.18 -78.20
C LYS A 741 12.69 -0.31 -76.68
N LEU A 742 11.92 0.54 -76.01
CA LEU A 742 11.83 0.62 -74.56
C LEU A 742 10.41 0.17 -74.17
N GLN A 743 10.27 -0.85 -73.32
CA GLN A 743 8.98 -1.36 -72.86
C GLN A 743 8.83 -1.08 -71.36
N ALA A 744 7.85 -0.25 -71.00
CA ALA A 744 7.51 -0.01 -69.60
C ALA A 744 6.64 -1.13 -69.03
N SER A 745 6.83 -1.42 -67.74
CA SER A 745 5.96 -2.29 -66.95
C SER A 745 4.53 -1.74 -66.81
N VAL A 746 3.60 -2.59 -66.36
CA VAL A 746 2.20 -2.22 -66.06
C VAL A 746 2.05 -1.34 -64.80
N ASP A 747 3.11 -1.23 -63.99
CA ASP A 747 3.05 -0.67 -62.63
C ASP A 747 2.70 0.81 -62.60
N GLU A 748 3.41 1.62 -63.39
CA GLU A 748 3.09 3.03 -63.63
C GLU A 748 3.78 3.54 -64.89
N LYS A 749 3.49 4.80 -65.23
CA LYS A 749 4.18 5.56 -66.27
C LYS A 749 5.63 5.84 -65.83
N ILE A 750 6.59 5.74 -66.74
CA ILE A 750 8.03 5.94 -66.47
C ILE A 750 8.50 7.26 -67.08
N LYS A 751 9.32 8.01 -66.33
CA LYS A 751 10.02 9.21 -66.81
C LYS A 751 11.50 8.90 -66.99
N ILE A 752 12.02 9.14 -68.18
CA ILE A 752 13.44 8.99 -68.50
C ILE A 752 14.09 10.39 -68.47
N THR A 753 15.19 10.51 -67.73
CA THR A 753 15.90 11.78 -67.50
C THR A 753 17.30 11.80 -68.11
N GLY A 754 17.88 10.62 -68.39
CA GLY A 754 19.19 10.52 -69.02
C GLY A 754 19.37 9.22 -69.80
N ILE A 755 20.14 9.29 -70.89
CA ILE A 755 20.51 8.15 -71.74
C ILE A 755 21.98 8.28 -72.14
N VAL A 756 22.73 7.19 -72.04
CA VAL A 756 24.11 7.10 -72.56
C VAL A 756 24.15 6.08 -73.67
N VAL A 757 24.67 6.48 -74.83
CA VAL A 757 24.93 5.60 -75.97
C VAL A 757 26.40 5.67 -76.36
N SER A 758 27.00 4.53 -76.67
CA SER A 758 28.34 4.42 -77.22
C SER A 758 28.30 3.84 -78.62
N LEU A 759 29.40 3.91 -79.35
CA LEU A 759 29.56 3.21 -80.62
C LEU A 759 30.00 1.77 -80.37
N ALA A 760 29.32 0.81 -81.01
CA ALA A 760 29.70 -0.59 -80.96
C ALA A 760 31.14 -0.79 -81.49
N THR A 761 31.81 -1.87 -81.10
CA THR A 761 33.19 -2.15 -81.52
C THR A 761 33.36 -2.24 -83.04
N SER A 762 32.34 -2.73 -83.75
CA SER A 762 32.23 -2.82 -85.21
C SER A 762 31.86 -1.49 -85.89
N SER A 763 31.52 -0.44 -85.14
CA SER A 763 31.05 0.83 -85.68
C SER A 763 32.22 1.75 -86.08
N SER A 764 32.05 2.39 -87.22
CA SER A 764 32.82 3.58 -87.61
C SER A 764 32.62 4.71 -86.61
N ASP A 765 33.63 5.58 -86.48
CA ASP A 765 33.52 6.81 -85.70
C ASP A 765 32.43 7.74 -86.26
N VAL A 766 31.53 8.17 -85.38
CA VAL A 766 30.55 9.23 -85.65
C VAL A 766 31.17 10.52 -85.14
N THR A 767 31.85 11.28 -85.98
CA THR A 767 32.47 12.56 -85.57
C THR A 767 32.24 13.65 -86.61
N TYR A 768 32.39 14.92 -86.21
CA TYR A 768 32.24 16.08 -87.07
C TYR A 768 33.24 16.06 -88.25
N PRO A 769 34.53 15.78 -88.05
CA PRO A 769 35.46 15.55 -89.17
C PRO A 769 35.12 14.30 -89.99
N GLY A 770 34.43 13.32 -89.40
CA GLY A 770 33.93 12.12 -90.08
C GLY A 770 32.65 12.34 -90.90
N GLY A 771 32.15 13.59 -90.97
CA GLY A 771 30.99 13.97 -91.76
C GLY A 771 29.66 13.87 -91.02
N PHE A 772 29.65 13.83 -89.68
CA PHE A 772 28.42 13.77 -88.89
C PHE A 772 28.19 15.07 -88.11
N SER A 773 26.98 15.60 -88.14
CA SER A 773 26.60 16.80 -87.37
C SER A 773 25.19 16.68 -86.80
N GLU A 774 24.83 17.55 -85.86
CA GLU A 774 23.47 17.63 -85.30
C GLU A 774 22.93 16.30 -84.72
N LEU A 775 23.77 15.55 -83.99
CA LEU A 775 23.40 14.26 -83.39
C LEU A 775 22.39 14.46 -82.24
N ALA A 776 21.24 13.79 -82.30
CA ALA A 776 20.21 13.85 -81.27
C ALA A 776 19.33 12.59 -81.22
N LEU A 777 18.55 12.45 -80.14
CA LEU A 777 17.56 11.40 -79.94
C LEU A 777 16.17 11.85 -80.39
N TYR A 778 15.41 10.92 -80.97
CA TYR A 778 14.08 11.15 -81.53
C TYR A 778 13.10 10.03 -81.15
N SER A 779 11.84 10.40 -80.99
CA SER A 779 10.68 9.49 -80.93
C SER A 779 9.51 10.15 -81.66
N GLY A 780 9.51 10.03 -82.99
CA GLY A 780 8.70 10.87 -83.89
C GLY A 780 9.22 12.32 -83.98
N SER A 781 9.31 13.01 -82.85
CA SER A 781 9.93 14.33 -82.70
C SER A 781 11.23 14.26 -81.88
N ARG A 782 12.04 15.34 -81.88
CA ARG A 782 13.30 15.38 -81.13
C ARG A 782 13.02 15.40 -79.63
N VAL A 783 13.66 14.49 -78.89
CA VAL A 783 13.48 14.33 -77.43
C VAL A 783 14.72 14.65 -76.60
N SER A 784 15.85 14.98 -77.23
CA SER A 784 17.08 15.41 -76.56
C SER A 784 17.58 16.77 -77.06
N PRO A 785 18.53 17.40 -76.33
CA PRO A 785 19.41 18.42 -76.90
C PRO A 785 20.20 17.88 -78.11
N ILE A 786 20.67 18.79 -78.96
CA ILE A 786 21.49 18.46 -80.12
C ILE A 786 22.98 18.59 -79.77
N ILE A 787 23.76 17.61 -80.23
CA ILE A 787 25.22 17.67 -80.26
C ILE A 787 25.61 18.10 -81.68
N SER A 788 25.85 19.41 -81.88
CA SER A 788 26.13 19.98 -83.20
C SER A 788 27.40 19.44 -83.85
N GLN A 789 28.44 19.21 -83.04
CA GLN A 789 29.74 18.68 -83.46
C GLN A 789 30.12 17.43 -82.65
N PRO A 790 29.62 16.24 -83.01
CA PRO A 790 29.99 14.99 -82.33
C PRO A 790 31.50 14.75 -82.44
N ASN A 791 32.18 14.38 -81.36
CA ASN A 791 33.64 14.20 -81.35
C ASN A 791 34.11 13.08 -80.40
N SER A 792 33.21 12.17 -80.02
CA SER A 792 33.45 11.11 -79.04
C SER A 792 33.03 9.75 -79.60
N ARG A 793 33.34 8.67 -78.88
CA ARG A 793 32.71 7.35 -79.12
C ARG A 793 31.58 7.05 -78.13
N THR A 794 31.36 7.95 -77.16
CA THR A 794 30.28 7.87 -76.16
C THR A 794 29.57 9.21 -76.06
N TYR A 795 28.25 9.17 -76.07
CA TYR A 795 27.34 10.30 -76.12
C TYR A 795 26.36 10.22 -74.96
N THR A 796 26.33 11.28 -74.15
CA THR A 796 25.45 11.40 -72.99
C THR A 796 24.37 12.44 -73.28
N PHE A 797 23.12 12.03 -73.16
CA PHE A 797 21.96 12.88 -73.25
C PHE A 797 21.35 13.02 -71.85
N SER A 798 21.40 14.21 -71.28
CA SER A 798 20.86 14.51 -69.93
C SER A 798 19.69 15.49 -70.01
N ASN A 799 19.01 15.70 -68.89
CA ASN A 799 17.85 16.61 -68.77
C ASN A 799 16.71 16.24 -69.74
N LEU A 800 16.54 14.94 -69.98
CA LEU A 800 15.44 14.43 -70.78
C LEU A 800 14.12 14.54 -70.00
N SER A 801 13.02 14.71 -70.73
CA SER A 801 11.67 14.67 -70.17
C SER A 801 10.80 13.70 -70.97
N VAL A 802 11.38 12.54 -71.31
CA VAL A 802 10.70 11.48 -72.06
C VAL A 802 9.82 10.70 -71.11
N ALA A 803 8.58 10.43 -71.51
CA ALA A 803 7.61 9.74 -70.68
C ALA A 803 7.01 8.54 -71.42
N VAL A 804 7.17 7.35 -70.85
CA VAL A 804 6.66 6.09 -71.39
C VAL A 804 5.43 5.68 -70.60
N ALA A 805 4.27 5.59 -71.25
CA ALA A 805 3.04 5.17 -70.59
C ALA A 805 3.15 3.75 -70.01
N ALA A 806 2.40 3.47 -68.93
CA ALA A 806 2.37 2.15 -68.34
C ALA A 806 1.96 1.10 -69.37
N ASN A 807 2.64 -0.05 -69.38
CA ASN A 807 2.45 -1.13 -70.35
C ASN A 807 2.70 -0.75 -71.83
N ALA A 808 3.27 0.42 -72.13
CA ALA A 808 3.51 0.84 -73.50
C ALA A 808 4.95 0.57 -73.95
N SER A 809 5.09 0.32 -75.26
CA SER A 809 6.37 0.39 -75.96
C SER A 809 6.64 1.82 -76.42
N PHE A 810 7.91 2.24 -76.37
CA PHE A 810 8.41 3.52 -76.83
C PHE A 810 9.64 3.29 -77.71
N ASN A 811 9.60 3.76 -78.95
CA ASN A 811 10.73 3.65 -79.87
C ASN A 811 11.60 4.91 -79.77
N LEU A 812 12.89 4.70 -79.59
CA LEU A 812 13.90 5.74 -79.50
C LEU A 812 14.91 5.56 -80.63
N THR A 813 15.10 6.61 -81.41
CA THR A 813 15.98 6.61 -82.58
C THR A 813 17.10 7.61 -82.40
N VAL A 814 18.31 7.26 -82.82
CA VAL A 814 19.47 8.17 -82.86
C VAL A 814 19.55 8.71 -84.28
N LYS A 815 19.54 10.03 -84.46
CA LYS A 815 19.62 10.66 -85.77
C LYS A 815 20.73 11.71 -85.84
N ALA A 816 21.33 11.87 -87.01
CA ALA A 816 22.30 12.92 -87.30
C ALA A 816 22.23 13.36 -88.78
N ASP A 817 22.78 14.53 -89.05
CA ASP A 817 23.04 15.01 -90.40
C ASP A 817 24.37 14.42 -90.90
N THR A 818 24.41 14.04 -92.18
CA THR A 818 25.61 13.47 -92.82
C THR A 818 26.10 14.34 -93.96
N ALA A 819 27.42 14.48 -94.11
CA ALA A 819 28.08 15.06 -95.28
C ALA A 819 28.54 13.96 -96.26
N ILE A 820 28.93 14.32 -97.48
CA ILE A 820 29.38 13.36 -98.52
C ILE A 820 30.54 12.47 -98.01
N ILE A 821 31.44 13.03 -97.19
CA ILE A 821 32.59 12.31 -96.60
C ILE A 821 32.20 11.17 -95.64
N ALA A 822 30.93 11.10 -95.22
CA ALA A 822 30.41 9.99 -94.41
C ALA A 822 30.15 8.71 -95.23
N ALA A 823 30.22 8.77 -96.56
CA ALA A 823 30.02 7.61 -97.43
C ALA A 823 31.03 6.48 -97.11
N GLY A 824 30.54 5.24 -97.12
CA GLY A 824 31.32 4.03 -96.80
C GLY A 824 31.40 3.70 -95.30
N LYS A 825 30.91 4.57 -94.41
CA LYS A 825 30.86 4.32 -92.96
C LYS A 825 29.71 3.36 -92.61
N THR A 826 29.95 2.49 -91.64
CA THR A 826 28.89 1.69 -90.99
C THR A 826 28.78 2.12 -89.54
N VAL A 827 27.60 2.61 -89.14
CA VAL A 827 27.33 3.13 -87.80
C VAL A 827 26.47 2.16 -87.03
N GLN A 828 26.83 1.90 -85.78
CA GLN A 828 26.06 1.05 -84.88
C GLN A 828 26.24 1.52 -83.43
N PHE A 829 25.14 1.73 -82.72
CA PHE A 829 25.16 2.21 -81.34
C PHE A 829 24.94 1.08 -80.35
N LYS A 830 25.57 1.18 -79.19
CA LYS A 830 25.31 0.39 -78.00
C LYS A 830 24.69 1.32 -76.95
N LEU A 831 23.55 0.95 -76.40
CA LEU A 831 22.90 1.71 -75.34
C LEU A 831 23.51 1.27 -74.01
N GLU A 832 24.34 2.13 -73.43
CA GLU A 832 25.14 1.81 -72.25
C GLU A 832 24.31 1.90 -70.97
N SER A 833 23.52 2.96 -70.80
CA SER A 833 22.65 3.09 -69.62
C SER A 833 21.47 4.04 -69.81
N ILE A 834 20.43 3.86 -69.01
CA ILE A 834 19.29 4.78 -68.89
C ILE A 834 19.06 5.16 -67.43
N THR A 835 18.92 6.46 -67.18
CA THR A 835 18.43 6.98 -65.90
C THR A 835 16.93 7.23 -66.01
N ALA A 836 16.14 6.53 -65.20
CA ALA A 836 14.68 6.62 -65.20
C ALA A 836 14.10 6.53 -63.78
N GLU A 837 12.91 7.12 -63.61
CA GLU A 837 12.13 7.12 -62.37
C GLU A 837 10.64 6.91 -62.67
N GLY A 838 9.89 6.41 -61.69
CA GLY A 838 8.43 6.39 -61.73
C GLY A 838 7.88 7.81 -61.90
N TYR A 839 6.93 7.99 -62.81
CA TYR A 839 6.44 9.32 -63.16
C TYR A 839 5.71 9.99 -61.99
N SER A 840 4.87 9.23 -61.29
CA SER A 840 4.07 9.73 -60.17
C SER A 840 4.73 9.42 -58.83
N SER A 841 5.25 8.21 -58.66
CA SER A 841 5.84 7.77 -57.39
C SER A 841 7.25 8.30 -57.14
N ARG A 842 7.98 8.70 -58.20
CA ARG A 842 9.43 8.92 -58.20
C ARG A 842 10.25 7.69 -57.77
N ALA A 843 9.65 6.51 -57.79
CA ALA A 843 10.32 5.27 -57.41
C ALA A 843 11.46 4.94 -58.39
N PRO A 844 12.54 4.31 -57.91
CA PRO A 844 13.59 3.79 -58.78
C PRO A 844 13.01 2.82 -59.83
N VAL A 845 13.46 2.95 -61.07
CA VAL A 845 13.07 2.05 -62.17
C VAL A 845 14.15 1.01 -62.38
N ASP A 846 13.74 -0.26 -62.40
CA ASP A 846 14.60 -1.38 -62.75
C ASP A 846 14.78 -1.43 -64.27
N VAL A 847 15.97 -1.07 -64.77
CA VAL A 847 16.27 -1.08 -66.21
C VAL A 847 16.94 -2.39 -66.58
N SER A 848 16.37 -3.13 -67.53
CA SER A 848 16.93 -4.39 -68.03
C SER A 848 17.25 -4.30 -69.52
N GLY A 849 18.32 -4.98 -69.95
CA GLY A 849 18.78 -4.93 -71.35
C GLY A 849 19.75 -3.78 -71.66
N GLU A 850 20.33 -3.15 -70.65
CA GLU A 850 21.50 -2.26 -70.84
C GLU A 850 22.65 -3.02 -71.51
N GLY A 851 23.43 -2.31 -72.32
CA GLY A 851 24.50 -2.85 -73.14
C GLY A 851 24.07 -3.42 -74.49
N MET A 852 22.78 -3.29 -74.82
CA MET A 852 22.19 -3.67 -76.09
C MET A 852 22.73 -2.89 -77.29
N VAL A 853 22.89 -3.58 -78.42
CA VAL A 853 23.36 -2.99 -79.67
C VAL A 853 22.20 -2.78 -80.65
N SER A 854 22.13 -1.60 -81.28
CA SER A 854 21.17 -1.28 -82.33
C SER A 854 21.46 -2.07 -83.61
N PRO A 855 20.50 -2.17 -84.55
CA PRO A 855 20.83 -2.57 -85.91
C PRO A 855 21.88 -1.62 -86.53
N ALA A 856 22.74 -2.15 -87.41
CA ALA A 856 23.77 -1.37 -88.07
C ALA A 856 23.20 -0.59 -89.27
N VAL A 857 23.73 0.60 -89.51
CA VAL A 857 23.36 1.48 -90.63
C VAL A 857 24.56 1.69 -91.54
N LYS A 858 24.46 1.28 -92.80
CA LYS A 858 25.47 1.51 -93.83
C LYS A 858 25.17 2.83 -94.55
N ILE A 859 26.16 3.73 -94.59
CA ILE A 859 26.07 5.01 -95.29
C ILE A 859 26.61 4.82 -96.71
N ASN A 860 25.73 4.84 -97.70
CA ASN A 860 26.06 4.74 -99.11
C ASN A 860 26.36 6.14 -99.71
N PRO A 861 27.16 6.21 -100.79
CA PRO A 861 27.35 7.45 -101.54
C PRO A 861 26.03 7.94 -102.16
N ALA A 862 25.93 9.24 -102.42
CA ALA A 862 24.80 9.82 -103.13
C ALA A 862 24.77 9.32 -104.59
N ALA A 863 23.61 8.97 -105.12
CA ALA A 863 23.49 8.52 -106.50
C ALA A 863 23.90 9.67 -107.45
N GLY A 864 25.06 9.52 -108.12
CA GLY A 864 25.61 10.51 -109.05
C GLY A 864 26.96 11.14 -108.65
N SER A 865 27.60 10.69 -107.56
CA SER A 865 28.98 11.07 -107.17
C SER A 865 30.01 10.03 -107.58
#